data_AF-A0A1H4QT88-F1
#
_entry.id   AF-A0A1H4QT88-F1
#
_cell.length_a   1.000
_cell.length_b   1.000
_cell.length_c   1.000
_cell.angle_alpha   90.00
_cell.angle_beta   90.00
_cell.angle_gamma   90.00
#
_symmetry.space_group_name_H-M   'P 1'
#
loop_
_entity.id
_entity.type
_entity.pdbx_description
1 polymer ?
#
loop_
_entity_poly.entity_id
_entity_poly.type
_entity_poly.pdbx_seq_one_letter_code
_entity_poly.pdbx_strand_id
1 'polypeptide(L)'
;MHSAIRVRGLAALRAAAVVLGATVLVAGPLPGLHDSADAAPPKPMLGHCMDRYGTSPTPPPAYRLPGYKPAGPNQWKTPNAEDRFYSYDNLAKGFEALTDPGVIDLPEGDSPKKYAWGTPENAVATWKEKQAGAKPYEGSFNEWLNNVYSRNEGNNKRGNAFESEVVKYFDLGGVDWICQKNLRDLNPGLYKDLERTLGKDVMKDGRVFDAVNQRTRTVYEIKSGIGYDARQLKIDAELVRRGWKVVYINGQEPDAKTVQKYDSAGVKYYRHSATPNPRYTVGTYTPKSNRLMTPDPNRPSFGSGGDMARRSAPTPEDARRQSERARGLIRQPGNSLRSPGGVDFSTLDISYVGQTKTGNLSYAFSAKKTDEETAPGYGGAEKAQLISDAFFTWLALTPDHFWVNLNPDDPDTIMKAPFDRTDAGRVLLEADMEMKHDFGRAEDPKTDAGKRFWEGITKVDGKPCMGSTRNWITPKKAEVRIEDDGAYILSAPLEVQTVAQDYSTPGPGGGMPCTLTKEQTAHNMDVYRQTVLPVVEKQINEDAKYADLRRVYKARIAAEYVRQTVARDPKAFGGSFSGIIDSDQVKRWPLRGKNAGWDKMTVWKEMKRSYTEGDFKYEIPVGGEVWVYTVGGVDMTKQPQRKVGRARFRAEKPNLPSVTRGSRNEALGYQATGTTVMGGDNSGRSGGGRPTPKPTAKPTPSGSPTGRPTAEPTGTPAPTTGTPAPAPSGDGGHGTSPTGGSDQGGSMADTGTQVLTVAGIAAALLVAGTALVRLRRRRGSRD
;
A
#
# COMPACT_ATOMS: atom_id res chain seq x y z
N MET A 1 -25.67 -35.36 61.69
CA MET A 1 -26.66 -34.48 62.36
C MET A 1 -27.60 -33.99 61.25
N HIS A 2 -28.79 -34.58 61.10
CA HIS A 2 -30.05 -34.17 61.74
C HIS A 2 -30.52 -32.80 61.21
N SER A 3 -31.53 -32.70 60.33
CA SER A 3 -32.99 -32.98 60.49
C SER A 3 -33.74 -31.73 61.00
N ALA A 4 -34.93 -31.33 60.51
CA ALA A 4 -35.79 -31.79 59.40
C ALA A 4 -36.50 -30.55 58.76
N ILE A 5 -37.49 -30.56 57.84
CA ILE A 5 -38.84 -31.18 57.84
C ILE A 5 -39.39 -31.27 56.37
N ARG A 6 -40.39 -32.14 56.11
CA ARG A 6 -41.10 -32.36 54.82
C ARG A 6 -42.45 -31.57 54.79
N VAL A 7 -43.24 -31.42 53.71
CA VAL A 7 -44.12 -32.45 53.07
C VAL A 7 -44.90 -31.87 51.86
N ARG A 8 -44.78 -32.52 50.68
CA ARG A 8 -45.77 -32.73 49.55
C ARG A 8 -46.49 -31.52 48.89
N GLY A 9 -47.03 -31.65 47.66
CA GLY A 9 -47.31 -32.87 46.87
C GLY A 9 -47.31 -32.74 45.33
N LEU A 10 -47.76 -33.81 44.66
CA LEU A 10 -47.81 -34.04 43.20
C LEU A 10 -49.19 -33.64 42.62
N ALA A 11 -49.53 -33.68 41.32
CA ALA A 11 -48.91 -34.16 40.06
C ALA A 11 -49.29 -33.16 38.91
N ALA A 12 -49.09 -33.31 37.59
CA ALA A 12 -48.85 -34.42 36.64
C ALA A 12 -48.07 -33.86 35.40
N LEU A 13 -47.16 -34.57 34.70
CA LEU A 13 -47.39 -35.63 33.69
C LEU A 13 -48.31 -35.15 32.52
N ARG A 14 -47.95 -35.22 31.22
CA ARG A 14 -46.89 -35.97 30.48
C ARG A 14 -46.29 -35.17 29.30
N ALA A 15 -45.12 -35.64 28.83
CA ALA A 15 -44.70 -35.47 27.43
C ALA A 15 -44.85 -36.81 26.68
N ALA A 16 -45.16 -36.75 25.39
CA ALA A 16 -45.07 -37.84 24.40
C ALA A 16 -44.96 -37.21 23.00
N ALA A 17 -44.53 -37.97 21.99
CA ALA A 17 -44.22 -37.47 20.65
C ALA A 17 -44.84 -38.38 19.56
N VAL A 18 -44.37 -38.19 18.32
CA VAL A 18 -44.30 -39.22 17.25
C VAL A 18 -45.56 -39.45 16.38
N VAL A 19 -45.47 -38.90 15.15
CA VAL A 19 -45.49 -39.61 13.83
C VAL A 19 -46.76 -39.67 12.95
N LEU A 20 -46.49 -39.49 11.63
CA LEU A 20 -47.24 -39.83 10.40
C LEU A 20 -48.60 -39.16 10.12
N GLY A 21 -48.99 -39.22 8.83
CA GLY A 21 -50.38 -39.02 8.38
C GLY A 21 -50.59 -38.00 7.26
N ALA A 22 -50.07 -38.24 6.05
CA ALA A 22 -50.58 -37.54 4.87
C ALA A 22 -51.86 -38.22 4.37
N THR A 23 -52.99 -37.52 4.38
CA THR A 23 -54.25 -37.97 3.78
C THR A 23 -54.70 -36.98 2.72
N VAL A 24 -54.69 -37.43 1.46
CA VAL A 24 -55.24 -36.69 0.32
C VAL A 24 -56.76 -36.92 0.30
N LEU A 25 -57.54 -35.84 0.34
CA LEU A 25 -58.96 -35.86 0.02
C LEU A 25 -59.17 -35.10 -1.30
N VAL A 26 -59.46 -35.83 -2.37
CA VAL A 26 -59.94 -35.26 -3.63
C VAL A 26 -61.46 -35.15 -3.56
N ALA A 27 -61.98 -33.93 -3.73
CA ALA A 27 -63.39 -33.67 -3.99
C ALA A 27 -63.49 -32.77 -5.23
N GLY A 28 -64.54 -32.96 -6.04
CA GLY A 28 -64.67 -32.36 -7.36
C GLY A 28 -65.05 -30.88 -7.37
N PRO A 29 -65.12 -30.26 -8.58
CA PRO A 29 -65.47 -28.85 -8.71
C PRO A 29 -66.95 -28.59 -8.39
N LEU A 30 -67.21 -27.62 -7.51
CA LEU A 30 -68.52 -27.01 -7.33
C LEU A 30 -68.55 -25.65 -8.01
N PRO A 31 -69.58 -25.33 -8.82
CA PRO A 31 -69.65 -24.07 -9.55
C PRO A 31 -70.24 -22.93 -8.70
N GLY A 32 -69.77 -21.70 -8.97
CA GLY A 32 -70.55 -20.48 -8.73
C GLY A 32 -70.62 -19.98 -7.29
N LEU A 33 -69.59 -19.26 -6.85
CA LEU A 33 -69.74 -18.12 -5.94
C LEU A 33 -68.76 -17.03 -6.38
N HIS A 34 -69.29 -15.89 -6.85
CA HIS A 34 -68.52 -14.68 -7.14
C HIS A 34 -68.21 -13.93 -5.82
N ASP A 35 -67.49 -12.81 -5.94
CA ASP A 35 -67.16 -11.88 -4.84
C ASP A 35 -66.24 -12.44 -3.74
N SER A 36 -65.09 -12.95 -4.16
CA SER A 36 -63.86 -12.73 -3.38
C SER A 36 -63.23 -11.41 -3.83
N ALA A 37 -63.16 -10.42 -2.94
CA ALA A 37 -62.50 -9.15 -3.23
C ALA A 37 -61.01 -9.37 -3.53
N ASP A 38 -60.48 -8.72 -4.57
CA ASP A 38 -59.06 -8.77 -4.91
C ASP A 38 -58.21 -8.42 -3.68
N ALA A 39 -57.41 -9.40 -3.24
CA ALA A 39 -56.45 -9.19 -2.17
C ALA A 39 -55.40 -8.19 -2.67
N ALA A 40 -55.53 -6.93 -2.24
CA ALA A 40 -54.73 -5.82 -2.75
C ALA A 40 -53.24 -6.20 -2.80
N PRO A 41 -52.55 -5.96 -3.93
CA PRO A 41 -51.21 -6.48 -4.17
C PRO A 41 -50.29 -6.09 -3.01
N PRO A 42 -49.46 -7.03 -2.50
CA PRO A 42 -48.74 -6.86 -1.25
C PRO A 42 -47.96 -5.55 -1.28
N LYS A 43 -48.26 -4.66 -0.32
CA LYS A 43 -47.72 -3.29 -0.27
C LYS A 43 -46.21 -3.35 -0.52
N PRO A 44 -45.67 -2.59 -1.50
CA PRO A 44 -44.28 -2.73 -1.91
C PRO A 44 -43.39 -2.55 -0.68
N MET A 45 -42.60 -3.59 -0.37
CA MET A 45 -41.80 -3.66 0.85
C MET A 45 -41.06 -2.34 1.04
N LEU A 46 -41.13 -1.77 2.26
CA LEU A 46 -40.62 -0.42 2.53
C LEU A 46 -39.12 -0.28 2.24
N GLY A 47 -38.41 -1.40 2.13
CA GLY A 47 -36.98 -1.49 1.87
C GLY A 47 -36.20 -1.77 3.15
N HIS A 48 -36.77 -2.50 4.12
CA HIS A 48 -36.10 -2.70 5.41
C HIS A 48 -34.71 -3.33 5.21
N CYS A 49 -33.73 -2.82 5.93
CA CYS A 49 -32.34 -3.26 5.82
C CYS A 49 -32.19 -4.76 6.16
N MET A 50 -33.03 -5.27 7.09
CA MET A 50 -33.12 -6.69 7.45
C MET A 50 -33.51 -7.58 6.25
N ASP A 51 -34.53 -7.20 5.49
CA ASP A 51 -35.01 -7.97 4.33
C ASP A 51 -33.99 -7.95 3.18
N ARG A 52 -33.34 -6.79 2.99
CA ARG A 52 -32.41 -6.55 1.88
C ARG A 52 -31.03 -7.18 2.11
N TYR A 53 -30.57 -7.24 3.35
CA TYR A 53 -29.19 -7.62 3.68
C TYR A 53 -29.05 -8.73 4.73
N GLY A 54 -30.12 -9.19 5.36
CA GLY A 54 -30.06 -10.25 6.37
C GLY A 54 -29.50 -9.81 7.72
N THR A 55 -29.75 -8.56 8.12
CA THR A 55 -29.52 -8.06 9.49
C THR A 55 -30.65 -8.49 10.44
N SER A 56 -30.43 -8.29 11.74
CA SER A 56 -31.37 -8.65 12.81
C SER A 56 -32.77 -8.04 12.61
N PRO A 57 -33.87 -8.71 13.03
CA PRO A 57 -35.19 -8.09 13.15
C PRO A 57 -35.29 -7.12 14.35
N THR A 58 -34.27 -7.06 15.21
CA THR A 58 -34.19 -6.11 16.32
C THR A 58 -33.27 -4.94 15.96
N PRO A 59 -33.68 -3.67 16.15
CA PRO A 59 -32.82 -2.54 15.85
C PRO A 59 -31.59 -2.47 16.78
N PRO A 60 -30.41 -2.10 16.27
CA PRO A 60 -29.18 -2.07 17.04
C PRO A 60 -29.22 -0.92 18.06
N PRO A 61 -28.69 -1.11 19.28
CA PRO A 61 -28.80 -0.10 20.33
C PRO A 61 -27.94 1.12 19.98
N ALA A 62 -28.55 2.31 20.06
CA ALA A 62 -28.01 3.56 19.51
C ALA A 62 -26.56 3.89 19.91
N TYR A 63 -26.11 3.50 21.12
CA TYR A 63 -24.73 3.71 21.57
C TYR A 63 -23.66 2.95 20.76
N ARG A 64 -24.04 2.00 19.90
CA ARG A 64 -23.14 1.30 18.97
C ARG A 64 -23.00 1.99 17.60
N LEU A 65 -23.81 3.02 17.32
CA LEU A 65 -24.00 3.55 15.98
C LEU A 65 -23.27 4.89 15.73
N PRO A 66 -22.90 5.20 14.46
CA PRO A 66 -22.30 6.47 14.08
C PRO A 66 -23.12 7.71 14.49
N GLY A 67 -22.43 8.75 14.95
CA GLY A 67 -23.04 10.05 15.31
C GLY A 67 -23.81 10.11 16.64
N TYR A 68 -24.00 8.99 17.35
CA TYR A 68 -24.76 8.89 18.62
C TYR A 68 -23.93 9.05 19.91
N LYS A 69 -22.60 9.26 19.81
CA LYS A 69 -21.67 9.27 20.94
C LYS A 69 -20.72 10.49 20.84
N PRO A 70 -20.24 11.13 21.93
CA PRO A 70 -19.40 12.34 21.85
C PRO A 70 -18.04 12.05 21.20
N ALA A 71 -17.55 12.89 20.29
CA ALA A 71 -16.38 12.56 19.46
C ALA A 71 -15.09 12.27 20.28
N GLY A 72 -14.31 11.28 19.83
CA GLY A 72 -13.05 10.88 20.45
C GLY A 72 -12.16 10.01 19.55
N PRO A 73 -10.84 9.88 19.82
CA PRO A 73 -9.82 9.52 18.82
C PRO A 73 -10.02 8.17 18.10
N ASN A 74 -10.59 7.19 18.80
CA ASN A 74 -10.82 5.83 18.29
C ASN A 74 -12.31 5.50 18.09
N GLN A 75 -13.21 6.45 18.34
CA GLN A 75 -14.65 6.14 18.43
C GLN A 75 -15.32 5.93 17.08
N TRP A 76 -14.86 6.65 16.05
CA TRP A 76 -15.44 6.65 14.71
C TRP A 76 -14.55 5.98 13.66
N LYS A 77 -13.79 4.98 14.11
CA LYS A 77 -13.01 4.06 13.28
C LYS A 77 -13.49 2.64 13.59
N THR A 78 -13.76 1.85 12.56
CA THR A 78 -14.08 0.42 12.74
C THR A 78 -12.86 -0.32 13.35
N PRO A 79 -12.98 -0.99 14.52
CA PRO A 79 -11.89 -1.81 15.05
C PRO A 79 -11.55 -2.96 14.11
N ASN A 80 -10.25 -3.19 13.89
CA ASN A 80 -9.72 -4.18 12.94
C ASN A 80 -10.23 -3.98 11.50
N ALA A 81 -10.61 -2.74 11.14
CA ALA A 81 -11.03 -2.31 9.82
C ALA A 81 -10.21 -2.91 8.67
N GLU A 82 -8.89 -2.85 8.79
CA GLU A 82 -7.94 -3.23 7.75
C GLU A 82 -7.83 -4.75 7.54
N ASP A 83 -8.33 -5.56 8.49
CA ASP A 83 -8.47 -7.02 8.35
C ASP A 83 -9.86 -7.42 7.80
N ARG A 84 -10.81 -6.49 7.64
CA ARG A 84 -12.10 -6.73 6.98
C ARG A 84 -11.93 -6.67 5.46
N PHE A 85 -12.61 -7.56 4.74
CA PHE A 85 -12.63 -7.57 3.28
C PHE A 85 -14.06 -7.70 2.78
N TYR A 86 -14.41 -6.94 1.73
CA TYR A 86 -15.69 -7.09 1.03
C TYR A 86 -15.45 -7.26 -0.46
N SER A 87 -16.10 -8.26 -1.07
CA SER A 87 -15.97 -8.53 -2.50
C SER A 87 -17.06 -7.84 -3.31
N TYR A 88 -16.68 -7.37 -4.49
CA TYR A 88 -17.58 -6.92 -5.55
C TYR A 88 -16.97 -7.33 -6.89
N ASP A 89 -17.79 -7.54 -7.92
CA ASP A 89 -17.24 -7.82 -9.25
C ASP A 89 -16.76 -6.50 -9.89
N ASN A 90 -15.57 -6.51 -10.49
CA ASN A 90 -15.06 -5.44 -11.35
C ASN A 90 -14.48 -6.06 -12.62
N LEU A 91 -15.36 -6.43 -13.56
CA LEU A 91 -15.00 -7.30 -14.67
C LEU A 91 -14.01 -6.63 -15.63
N ALA A 92 -14.04 -5.30 -15.72
CA ALA A 92 -13.14 -4.50 -16.55
C ALA A 92 -11.66 -4.69 -16.22
N LYS A 93 -11.29 -4.98 -14.96
CA LYS A 93 -9.89 -5.31 -14.58
C LYS A 93 -9.35 -6.55 -15.30
N GLY A 94 -10.23 -7.42 -15.81
CA GLY A 94 -9.85 -8.58 -16.64
C GLY A 94 -9.34 -8.21 -18.03
N PHE A 95 -9.63 -7.01 -18.55
CA PHE A 95 -9.22 -6.59 -19.89
C PHE A 95 -8.65 -5.16 -19.99
N GLU A 96 -8.21 -4.56 -18.88
CA GLU A 96 -7.60 -3.21 -18.84
C GLU A 96 -6.32 -3.03 -19.70
N ALA A 97 -5.70 -4.11 -20.22
CA ALA A 97 -4.59 -4.05 -21.18
C ALA A 97 -5.03 -4.21 -22.65
N LEU A 98 -6.33 -4.22 -22.94
CA LEU A 98 -6.87 -4.12 -24.30
C LEU A 98 -6.58 -2.70 -24.84
N THR A 99 -5.68 -2.58 -25.82
CA THR A 99 -5.26 -1.29 -26.38
C THR A 99 -5.98 -0.94 -27.68
N ASP A 100 -6.19 -1.92 -28.54
CA ASP A 100 -6.92 -1.79 -29.80
C ASP A 100 -8.36 -2.29 -29.60
N PRO A 101 -9.40 -1.49 -29.85
CA PRO A 101 -10.78 -1.95 -29.84
C PRO A 101 -11.13 -2.83 -31.05
N GLY A 102 -10.37 -2.79 -32.16
CA GLY A 102 -10.66 -3.52 -33.40
C GLY A 102 -10.46 -5.04 -33.33
N VAL A 103 -9.76 -5.54 -32.31
CA VAL A 103 -9.55 -7.00 -32.09
C VAL A 103 -10.71 -7.70 -31.37
N ILE A 104 -11.78 -6.96 -31.04
CA ILE A 104 -13.00 -7.49 -30.42
C ILE A 104 -14.12 -7.46 -31.45
N ASP A 105 -14.61 -8.64 -31.82
CA ASP A 105 -15.79 -8.78 -32.68
C ASP A 105 -17.06 -8.34 -31.93
N LEU A 106 -18.00 -7.76 -32.68
CA LEU A 106 -19.32 -7.33 -32.21
C LEU A 106 -20.39 -8.04 -33.04
N PRO A 107 -20.61 -9.35 -32.84
CA PRO A 107 -21.46 -10.17 -33.72
C PRO A 107 -22.95 -9.78 -33.70
N GLU A 108 -23.40 -9.07 -32.66
CA GLU A 108 -24.75 -8.51 -32.61
C GLU A 108 -24.82 -7.04 -33.10
N GLY A 109 -23.70 -6.47 -33.54
CA GLY A 109 -23.55 -5.08 -33.99
C GLY A 109 -23.32 -4.05 -32.87
N ASP A 110 -23.10 -2.80 -33.26
CA ASP A 110 -22.40 -1.78 -32.46
C ASP A 110 -23.17 -1.17 -31.27
N SER A 111 -24.33 -1.70 -30.89
CA SER A 111 -25.13 -1.13 -29.79
C SER A 111 -24.68 -1.66 -28.41
N PRO A 112 -24.28 -0.79 -27.46
CA PRO A 112 -23.80 -1.24 -26.14
C PRO A 112 -24.81 -2.07 -25.36
N LYS A 113 -26.10 -1.84 -25.60
CA LYS A 113 -27.22 -2.49 -24.89
C LYS A 113 -27.34 -4.00 -25.16
N LYS A 114 -26.68 -4.50 -26.21
CA LYS A 114 -26.69 -5.93 -26.57
C LYS A 114 -25.70 -6.75 -25.74
N TYR A 115 -24.62 -6.12 -25.29
CA TYR A 115 -23.55 -6.77 -24.54
C TYR A 115 -23.64 -6.50 -23.04
N ALA A 116 -23.29 -7.47 -22.21
CA ALA A 116 -23.37 -7.34 -20.76
C ALA A 116 -22.39 -6.29 -20.21
N TRP A 117 -22.86 -5.43 -19.30
CA TRP A 117 -22.04 -4.36 -18.73
C TRP A 117 -20.85 -4.90 -17.93
N GLY A 118 -19.64 -4.63 -18.43
CA GLY A 118 -18.38 -5.18 -17.92
C GLY A 118 -17.75 -6.27 -18.79
N THR A 119 -18.16 -6.47 -20.05
CA THR A 119 -17.44 -7.32 -21.02
C THR A 119 -16.64 -6.49 -22.03
N PRO A 120 -15.64 -7.07 -22.74
CA PRO A 120 -14.88 -6.36 -23.78
C PRO A 120 -15.77 -5.81 -24.90
N GLU A 121 -16.78 -6.57 -25.32
CA GLU A 121 -17.71 -6.20 -26.39
C GLU A 121 -18.57 -5.00 -25.97
N ASN A 122 -19.04 -4.98 -24.72
CA ASN A 122 -19.75 -3.82 -24.16
C ASN A 122 -18.84 -2.59 -24.07
N ALA A 123 -17.57 -2.74 -23.71
CA ALA A 123 -16.61 -1.65 -23.66
C ALA A 123 -16.31 -1.08 -25.05
N VAL A 124 -16.11 -1.93 -26.06
CA VAL A 124 -15.84 -1.52 -27.45
C VAL A 124 -17.08 -0.92 -28.12
N ALA A 125 -18.27 -1.47 -27.92
CA ALA A 125 -19.52 -0.87 -28.38
C ALA A 125 -19.76 0.50 -27.71
N THR A 126 -19.54 0.61 -26.39
CA THR A 126 -19.67 1.90 -25.67
C THR A 126 -18.63 2.92 -26.16
N TRP A 127 -17.43 2.48 -26.53
CA TRP A 127 -16.43 3.33 -27.17
C TRP A 127 -16.89 3.82 -28.56
N LYS A 128 -17.41 2.93 -29.42
CA LYS A 128 -17.96 3.33 -30.73
C LYS A 128 -19.09 4.36 -30.58
N GLU A 129 -20.05 4.10 -29.69
CA GLU A 129 -21.14 5.04 -29.37
C GLU A 129 -20.61 6.39 -28.87
N LYS A 130 -19.57 6.36 -28.02
CA LYS A 130 -18.92 7.57 -27.48
C LYS A 130 -18.19 8.37 -28.56
N GLN A 131 -17.49 7.73 -29.49
CA GLN A 131 -16.77 8.43 -30.57
C GLN A 131 -17.69 8.94 -31.69
N ALA A 132 -18.85 8.30 -31.91
CA ALA A 132 -19.88 8.77 -32.84
C ALA A 132 -20.73 9.93 -32.28
N GLY A 133 -20.71 10.16 -30.96
CA GLY A 133 -21.47 11.22 -30.31
C GLY A 133 -20.86 12.61 -30.46
N ALA A 134 -21.69 13.66 -30.34
CA ALA A 134 -21.33 15.08 -30.52
C ALA A 134 -20.24 15.64 -29.57
N LYS A 135 -19.71 14.83 -28.65
CA LYS A 135 -18.51 15.09 -27.85
C LYS A 135 -17.74 13.78 -27.72
N PRO A 136 -16.84 13.43 -28.67
CA PRO A 136 -16.01 12.24 -28.56
C PRO A 136 -15.05 12.32 -27.37
N TYR A 137 -14.37 11.23 -27.05
CA TYR A 137 -13.24 11.23 -26.13
C TYR A 137 -11.95 11.50 -26.91
N GLU A 138 -11.19 12.51 -26.48
CA GLU A 138 -9.97 13.00 -27.16
C GLU A 138 -8.72 12.13 -26.92
N GLY A 139 -8.84 11.13 -26.05
CA GLY A 139 -7.76 10.21 -25.71
C GLY A 139 -7.85 8.88 -26.43
N SER A 140 -6.95 7.95 -26.11
CA SER A 140 -7.00 6.60 -26.68
C SER A 140 -8.12 5.75 -26.07
N PHE A 141 -8.50 4.67 -26.75
CA PHE A 141 -9.41 3.66 -26.18
C PHE A 141 -8.89 3.13 -24.83
N ASN A 142 -7.58 2.88 -24.71
CA ASN A 142 -7.00 2.37 -23.46
C ASN A 142 -7.02 3.42 -22.33
N GLU A 143 -6.77 4.70 -22.64
CA GLU A 143 -6.93 5.80 -21.68
C GLU A 143 -8.37 5.85 -21.15
N TRP A 144 -9.35 5.80 -22.05
CA TRP A 144 -10.78 5.79 -21.69
C TRP A 144 -11.18 4.54 -20.91
N LEU A 145 -10.71 3.36 -21.32
CA LEU A 145 -10.99 2.08 -20.66
C LEU A 145 -10.52 2.09 -19.21
N ASN A 146 -9.27 2.50 -18.97
CA ASN A 146 -8.66 2.50 -17.65
C ASN A 146 -9.15 3.67 -16.77
N ASN A 147 -9.45 4.83 -17.33
CA ASN A 147 -9.74 6.04 -16.56
C ASN A 147 -11.22 6.43 -16.50
N VAL A 148 -12.09 5.84 -17.33
CA VAL A 148 -13.53 6.09 -17.34
C VAL A 148 -14.32 4.78 -17.22
N TYR A 149 -14.16 3.83 -18.16
CA TYR A 149 -15.02 2.63 -18.20
C TYR A 149 -14.84 1.73 -16.99
N SER A 150 -13.61 1.28 -16.68
CA SER A 150 -13.32 0.41 -15.53
C SER A 150 -13.74 1.04 -14.18
N ARG A 151 -13.56 2.36 -14.04
CA ARG A 151 -14.05 3.10 -12.86
C ARG A 151 -15.58 3.05 -12.79
N ASN A 152 -16.26 3.35 -13.89
CA ASN A 152 -17.73 3.37 -13.95
C ASN A 152 -18.36 1.99 -13.76
N GLU A 153 -17.68 0.93 -14.21
CA GLU A 153 -18.09 -0.47 -14.01
C GLU A 153 -18.00 -0.85 -12.53
N GLY A 154 -16.84 -0.64 -11.92
CA GLY A 154 -16.58 -1.02 -10.54
C GLY A 154 -17.25 -0.12 -9.50
N ASN A 155 -17.46 1.18 -9.77
CA ASN A 155 -17.98 2.15 -8.79
C ASN A 155 -19.35 1.76 -8.22
N ASN A 156 -20.29 1.34 -9.07
CA ASN A 156 -21.64 0.94 -8.65
C ASN A 156 -21.60 -0.37 -7.86
N LYS A 157 -20.92 -1.39 -8.41
CA LYS A 157 -20.82 -2.73 -7.80
C LYS A 157 -20.12 -2.67 -6.43
N ARG A 158 -19.07 -1.85 -6.30
CA ARG A 158 -18.37 -1.59 -5.04
C ARG A 158 -19.22 -0.84 -4.02
N GLY A 159 -19.99 0.17 -4.45
CA GLY A 159 -20.90 0.91 -3.57
C GLY A 159 -21.88 -0.02 -2.87
N ASN A 160 -22.64 -0.80 -3.64
CA ASN A 160 -23.63 -1.74 -3.12
C ASN A 160 -23.00 -2.81 -2.19
N ALA A 161 -21.80 -3.30 -2.53
CA ALA A 161 -21.11 -4.30 -1.72
C ALA A 161 -20.58 -3.72 -0.39
N PHE A 162 -20.12 -2.47 -0.41
CA PHE A 162 -19.69 -1.74 0.78
C PHE A 162 -20.87 -1.35 1.68
N GLU A 163 -22.00 -0.95 1.10
CA GLU A 163 -23.24 -0.72 1.83
C GLU A 163 -23.70 -2.00 2.55
N SER A 164 -23.68 -3.15 1.85
CA SER A 164 -24.01 -4.44 2.48
C SER A 164 -23.04 -4.83 3.59
N GLU A 165 -21.76 -4.45 3.49
CA GLU A 165 -20.79 -4.57 4.58
C GLU A 165 -21.23 -3.70 5.78
N VAL A 166 -21.38 -2.40 5.56
CA VAL A 166 -21.64 -1.41 6.62
C VAL A 166 -22.95 -1.69 7.35
N VAL A 167 -24.00 -2.04 6.61
CA VAL A 167 -25.30 -2.45 7.18
C VAL A 167 -25.15 -3.66 8.09
N LYS A 168 -24.39 -4.69 7.68
CA LYS A 168 -24.15 -5.90 8.48
C LYS A 168 -23.22 -5.63 9.67
N TYR A 169 -22.23 -4.75 9.52
CA TYR A 169 -21.30 -4.43 10.60
C TYR A 169 -21.98 -3.70 11.76
N PHE A 170 -22.87 -2.74 11.47
CA PHE A 170 -23.66 -2.04 12.48
C PHE A 170 -24.95 -2.77 12.86
N ASP A 171 -25.23 -3.91 12.23
CA ASP A 171 -26.48 -4.68 12.33
C ASP A 171 -27.72 -3.78 12.19
N LEU A 172 -27.77 -2.95 11.14
CA LEU A 172 -28.88 -2.03 10.90
C LEU A 172 -30.14 -2.83 10.58
N GLY A 173 -30.94 -3.08 11.61
CA GLY A 173 -31.98 -4.09 11.63
C GLY A 173 -33.33 -3.59 12.16
N GLY A 174 -34.34 -4.44 12.07
CA GLY A 174 -35.72 -4.14 12.45
C GLY A 174 -36.43 -3.13 11.56
N VAL A 175 -37.74 -2.97 11.82
CA VAL A 175 -38.66 -2.24 10.93
C VAL A 175 -38.34 -0.76 10.74
N ASP A 176 -37.65 -0.11 11.69
CA ASP A 176 -37.30 1.31 11.59
C ASP A 176 -36.21 1.62 10.56
N TRP A 177 -35.31 0.66 10.28
CA TRP A 177 -34.15 0.87 9.39
C TRP A 177 -34.49 0.47 7.96
N ILE A 178 -34.57 1.48 7.08
CA ILE A 178 -34.84 1.34 5.65
C ILE A 178 -33.56 1.60 4.86
N CYS A 179 -33.28 0.78 3.85
CA CYS A 179 -32.12 0.85 2.98
C CYS A 179 -32.53 1.02 1.50
N GLN A 180 -31.74 1.77 0.73
CA GLN A 180 -31.91 2.01 -0.72
C GLN A 180 -33.33 2.41 -1.16
N LYS A 181 -33.90 3.44 -0.50
CA LYS A 181 -35.27 3.92 -0.77
C LYS A 181 -35.33 5.44 -0.91
N ASN A 182 -36.17 5.93 -1.84
CA ASN A 182 -36.28 7.36 -2.13
C ASN A 182 -37.15 8.10 -1.11
N LEU A 183 -36.69 9.27 -0.67
CA LEU A 183 -37.44 10.20 0.17
C LEU A 183 -38.81 10.58 -0.42
N ARG A 184 -38.93 10.64 -1.75
CA ARG A 184 -40.21 10.87 -2.43
C ARG A 184 -41.26 9.82 -2.07
N ASP A 185 -40.86 8.56 -1.88
CA ASP A 185 -41.72 7.45 -1.49
C ASP A 185 -41.88 7.39 0.04
N LEU A 186 -40.78 7.60 0.78
CA LEU A 186 -40.71 7.42 2.23
C LEU A 186 -41.42 8.52 3.02
N ASN A 187 -41.37 9.75 2.52
CA ASN A 187 -41.96 10.92 3.16
C ASN A 187 -42.31 11.99 2.11
N PRO A 188 -43.43 11.81 1.38
CA PRO A 188 -43.83 12.72 0.30
C PRO A 188 -44.01 14.17 0.75
N GLY A 189 -44.36 14.41 2.03
CA GLY A 189 -44.44 15.75 2.62
C GLY A 189 -43.07 16.41 2.72
N LEU A 190 -42.12 15.76 3.39
CA LEU A 190 -40.74 16.27 3.51
C LEU A 190 -40.06 16.42 2.14
N TYR A 191 -40.34 15.54 1.18
CA TYR A 191 -39.90 15.71 -0.21
C TYR A 191 -40.40 17.06 -0.79
N LYS A 192 -41.71 17.35 -0.69
CA LYS A 192 -42.31 18.60 -1.22
C LYS A 192 -41.79 19.84 -0.50
N ASP A 193 -41.54 19.75 0.81
CA ASP A 193 -40.98 20.84 1.58
C ASP A 193 -39.52 21.15 1.22
N LEU A 194 -38.72 20.12 0.92
CA LEU A 194 -37.36 20.28 0.42
C LEU A 194 -37.36 20.80 -1.03
N GLU A 195 -38.27 20.34 -1.90
CA GLU A 195 -38.41 20.88 -3.27
C GLU A 195 -38.79 22.37 -3.26
N ARG A 196 -39.67 22.78 -2.34
CA ARG A 196 -40.01 24.20 -2.13
C ARG A 196 -38.85 25.04 -1.58
N THR A 197 -37.88 24.42 -0.90
CA THR A 197 -36.76 25.14 -0.24
C THR A 197 -35.49 25.15 -1.10
N LEU A 198 -35.21 24.06 -1.83
CA LEU A 198 -33.96 23.84 -2.59
C LEU A 198 -34.15 23.97 -4.11
N GLY A 199 -35.40 24.08 -4.57
CA GLY A 199 -35.74 24.13 -5.99
C GLY A 199 -35.81 22.76 -6.67
N LYS A 200 -36.53 22.72 -7.79
CA LYS A 200 -36.78 21.49 -8.56
C LYS A 200 -35.49 20.85 -9.09
N ASP A 201 -34.50 21.63 -9.51
CA ASP A 201 -33.26 21.09 -10.07
C ASP A 201 -32.40 20.29 -9.08
N VAL A 202 -32.45 20.67 -7.79
CA VAL A 202 -31.80 19.93 -6.70
C VAL A 202 -32.58 18.65 -6.38
N MET A 203 -33.92 18.71 -6.41
CA MET A 203 -34.79 17.61 -5.98
C MET A 203 -35.30 16.70 -7.11
N LYS A 204 -34.95 16.94 -8.38
CA LYS A 204 -35.55 16.26 -9.55
C LYS A 204 -35.55 14.72 -9.51
N ASP A 205 -34.45 14.11 -9.06
CA ASP A 205 -34.34 12.64 -8.93
C ASP A 205 -34.71 12.16 -7.50
N GLY A 206 -35.08 13.08 -6.62
CA GLY A 206 -35.27 12.87 -5.20
C GLY A 206 -33.97 12.59 -4.45
N ARG A 207 -34.11 11.90 -3.31
CA ARG A 207 -33.02 11.53 -2.41
C ARG A 207 -33.21 10.07 -2.03
N VAL A 208 -32.56 9.17 -2.76
CA VAL A 208 -32.39 7.78 -2.30
C VAL A 208 -31.44 7.81 -1.10
N PHE A 209 -31.87 7.30 0.05
CA PHE A 209 -31.01 7.10 1.22
C PHE A 209 -30.38 5.71 1.17
N ASP A 210 -29.08 5.61 1.43
CA ASP A 210 -28.41 4.31 1.53
C ASP A 210 -28.91 3.54 2.76
N ALA A 211 -28.94 4.18 3.94
CA ALA A 211 -29.72 3.73 5.09
C ALA A 211 -30.36 4.91 5.86
N VAL A 212 -31.61 4.76 6.31
CA VAL A 212 -32.36 5.79 7.05
C VAL A 212 -33.25 5.17 8.12
N ASN A 213 -33.39 5.89 9.24
CA ASN A 213 -34.28 5.58 10.35
C ASN A 213 -35.16 6.81 10.63
N GLN A 214 -36.41 6.80 10.13
CA GLN A 214 -37.30 7.96 10.23
C GLN A 214 -37.68 8.28 11.69
N ARG A 215 -37.91 7.26 12.53
CA ARG A 215 -38.28 7.41 13.95
C ARG A 215 -37.23 8.18 14.76
N THR A 216 -35.94 7.99 14.44
CA THR A 216 -34.82 8.70 15.08
C THR A 216 -34.22 9.82 14.23
N ARG A 217 -34.90 10.20 13.13
CA ARG A 217 -34.45 11.17 12.11
C ARG A 217 -32.96 11.03 11.75
N THR A 218 -32.50 9.80 11.55
CA THR A 218 -31.08 9.51 11.29
C THR A 218 -30.89 8.95 9.88
N VAL A 219 -29.91 9.48 9.15
CA VAL A 219 -29.51 9.05 7.81
C VAL A 219 -28.04 8.65 7.86
N TYR A 220 -27.72 7.48 7.31
CA TYR A 220 -26.35 7.10 6.97
C TYR A 220 -26.18 7.10 5.46
N GLU A 221 -25.25 7.93 4.99
CA GLU A 221 -24.87 8.03 3.59
C GLU A 221 -23.57 7.27 3.38
N ILE A 222 -23.62 6.17 2.63
CA ILE A 222 -22.58 5.15 2.63
C ILE A 222 -21.82 5.22 1.31
N LYS A 223 -20.51 5.46 1.38
CA LYS A 223 -19.66 5.73 0.21
C LYS A 223 -18.35 4.98 0.31
N SER A 224 -18.13 4.04 -0.60
CA SER A 224 -16.94 3.16 -0.62
C SER A 224 -15.61 3.87 -0.94
N GLY A 225 -15.68 5.14 -1.35
CA GLY A 225 -14.54 5.97 -1.70
C GLY A 225 -14.19 7.02 -0.64
N ILE A 226 -13.49 8.06 -1.10
CA ILE A 226 -13.10 9.23 -0.30
C ILE A 226 -14.14 10.36 -0.30
N GLY A 227 -15.10 10.36 -1.24
CA GLY A 227 -15.88 11.55 -1.60
C GLY A 227 -17.38 11.47 -1.32
N TYR A 228 -18.13 12.37 -1.96
CA TYR A 228 -19.57 12.59 -1.77
C TYR A 228 -20.26 12.89 -3.11
N ASP A 229 -21.60 12.96 -3.12
CA ASP A 229 -22.38 13.56 -4.22
C ASP A 229 -22.77 15.00 -3.85
N ALA A 230 -22.39 15.95 -4.71
CA ALA A 230 -22.53 17.38 -4.44
C ALA A 230 -23.96 17.94 -4.53
N ARG A 231 -24.93 17.13 -4.97
CA ARG A 231 -26.35 17.45 -4.91
C ARG A 231 -27.00 16.84 -3.67
N GLN A 232 -26.72 15.59 -3.36
CA GLN A 232 -27.18 14.94 -2.13
C GLN A 232 -26.71 15.72 -0.89
N LEU A 233 -25.45 16.18 -0.85
CA LEU A 233 -24.94 16.98 0.28
C LEU A 233 -25.70 18.30 0.50
N LYS A 234 -26.27 18.92 -0.55
CA LYS A 234 -27.13 20.12 -0.41
C LYS A 234 -28.46 19.79 0.26
N ILE A 235 -29.03 18.63 -0.07
CA ILE A 235 -30.27 18.11 0.54
C ILE A 235 -30.00 17.73 1.99
N ASP A 236 -28.86 17.09 2.25
CA ASP A 236 -28.47 16.60 3.58
C ASP A 236 -28.14 17.75 4.55
N ALA A 237 -27.51 18.82 4.08
CA ALA A 237 -27.32 20.05 4.86
C ALA A 237 -28.67 20.64 5.32
N GLU A 238 -29.69 20.60 4.46
CA GLU A 238 -31.03 21.10 4.78
C GLU A 238 -31.80 20.13 5.71
N LEU A 239 -31.58 18.82 5.59
CA LEU A 239 -32.04 17.85 6.59
C LEU A 239 -31.41 18.12 7.96
N VAL A 240 -30.11 18.41 8.04
CA VAL A 240 -29.42 18.78 9.29
C VAL A 240 -30.02 20.05 9.91
N ARG A 241 -30.29 21.10 9.12
CA ARG A 241 -31.00 22.31 9.60
C ARG A 241 -32.38 22.00 10.19
N ARG A 242 -33.04 20.94 9.69
CA ARG A 242 -34.35 20.44 10.18
C ARG A 242 -34.22 19.41 11.33
N GLY A 243 -33.06 19.34 11.97
CA GLY A 243 -32.79 18.49 13.12
C GLY A 243 -32.59 17.00 12.81
N TRP A 244 -32.29 16.65 11.55
CA TRP A 244 -31.88 15.28 11.22
C TRP A 244 -30.41 15.04 11.52
N LYS A 245 -30.08 13.82 11.94
CA LYS A 245 -28.71 13.34 12.12
C LYS A 245 -28.24 12.68 10.82
N VAL A 246 -27.58 13.44 9.93
CA VAL A 246 -26.90 12.85 8.77
C VAL A 246 -25.45 12.52 9.13
N VAL A 247 -25.02 11.29 8.83
CA VAL A 247 -23.63 10.84 8.96
C VAL A 247 -23.16 10.17 7.67
N TYR A 248 -22.09 10.68 7.07
CA TYR A 248 -21.39 10.00 5.98
C TYR A 248 -20.52 8.86 6.52
N ILE A 249 -20.58 7.70 5.88
CA ILE A 249 -19.76 6.52 6.22
C ILE A 249 -18.85 6.24 5.02
N ASN A 250 -17.58 6.61 5.15
CA ASN A 250 -16.59 6.53 4.08
C ASN A 250 -15.72 5.26 4.20
N GLY A 251 -15.47 4.60 3.06
CA GLY A 251 -14.62 3.42 2.92
C GLY A 251 -13.12 3.72 3.06
N GLN A 252 -12.71 4.87 2.53
CA GLN A 252 -11.38 5.43 2.67
C GLN A 252 -11.42 6.69 3.54
N GLU A 253 -10.25 7.21 3.91
CA GLU A 253 -10.15 8.53 4.54
C GLU A 253 -10.58 9.63 3.55
N PRO A 254 -11.56 10.49 3.87
CA PRO A 254 -11.83 11.67 3.08
C PRO A 254 -10.60 12.59 3.02
N ASP A 255 -10.45 13.32 1.91
CA ASP A 255 -9.46 14.40 1.82
C ASP A 255 -9.92 15.67 2.55
N ALA A 256 -9.00 16.60 2.79
CA ALA A 256 -9.28 17.84 3.51
C ALA A 256 -10.35 18.70 2.82
N LYS A 257 -10.42 18.67 1.48
CA LYS A 257 -11.48 19.31 0.70
C LYS A 257 -12.84 18.72 1.05
N THR A 258 -12.96 17.39 1.07
CA THR A 258 -14.20 16.68 1.41
C THR A 258 -14.61 16.91 2.86
N VAL A 259 -13.66 16.89 3.82
CA VAL A 259 -13.94 17.21 5.23
C VAL A 259 -14.49 18.65 5.35
N GLN A 260 -13.84 19.64 4.72
CA GLN A 260 -14.34 21.02 4.71
C GLN A 260 -15.77 21.13 4.14
N LYS A 261 -16.14 20.31 3.15
CA LYS A 261 -17.51 20.28 2.59
C LYS A 261 -18.50 19.62 3.55
N TYR A 262 -18.11 18.58 4.29
CA TYR A 262 -18.93 18.01 5.36
C TYR A 262 -19.16 19.00 6.50
N ASP A 263 -18.11 19.67 6.97
CA ASP A 263 -18.19 20.70 8.01
C ASP A 263 -19.11 21.87 7.56
N SER A 264 -18.94 22.35 6.32
CA SER A 264 -19.79 23.39 5.72
C SER A 264 -21.27 22.99 5.58
N ALA A 265 -21.56 21.70 5.55
CA ALA A 265 -22.91 21.15 5.50
C ALA A 265 -23.47 20.78 6.88
N GLY A 266 -22.67 20.86 7.95
CA GLY A 266 -23.03 20.41 9.29
C GLY A 266 -23.23 18.90 9.44
N VAL A 267 -22.88 18.11 8.42
CA VAL A 267 -22.99 16.64 8.45
C VAL A 267 -21.79 16.05 9.18
N LYS A 268 -21.99 14.94 9.91
CA LYS A 268 -20.88 14.20 10.52
C LYS A 268 -20.30 13.21 9.51
N TYR A 269 -19.08 12.75 9.74
CA TYR A 269 -18.53 11.58 9.02
C TYR A 269 -17.94 10.54 9.97
N TYR A 270 -17.81 9.31 9.46
CA TYR A 270 -17.28 8.12 10.12
C TYR A 270 -16.45 7.34 9.09
N ARG A 271 -15.28 6.81 9.48
CA ARG A 271 -14.48 5.96 8.59
C ARG A 271 -14.74 4.48 8.89
N HIS A 272 -15.57 3.83 8.06
CA HIS A 272 -15.57 2.38 8.00
C HIS A 272 -14.56 1.96 6.95
N SER A 273 -13.30 1.71 7.35
CA SER A 273 -12.43 0.96 6.44
C SER A 273 -12.75 -0.52 6.47
N ALA A 274 -12.97 -1.05 5.28
CA ALA A 274 -12.90 -2.46 4.93
C ALA A 274 -12.18 -2.52 3.58
N THR A 275 -11.37 -3.54 3.35
CA THR A 275 -10.56 -3.65 2.12
C THR A 275 -11.45 -4.10 0.95
N PRO A 276 -11.59 -3.30 -0.13
CA PRO A 276 -12.24 -3.75 -1.35
C PRO A 276 -11.48 -4.92 -1.98
N ASN A 277 -12.20 -5.97 -2.38
CA ASN A 277 -11.65 -7.10 -3.13
C ASN A 277 -12.36 -7.26 -4.50
N PRO A 278 -11.85 -6.61 -5.56
CA PRO A 278 -12.46 -6.62 -6.90
C PRO A 278 -12.32 -7.98 -7.59
N ARG A 279 -13.43 -8.64 -7.90
CA ARG A 279 -13.46 -9.94 -8.60
C ARG A 279 -13.48 -9.78 -10.11
N TYR A 280 -12.59 -10.51 -10.78
CA TYR A 280 -12.50 -10.59 -12.24
C TYR A 280 -11.82 -11.87 -12.69
N THR A 281 -12.05 -12.26 -13.94
CA THR A 281 -11.34 -13.36 -14.61
C THR A 281 -10.02 -12.84 -15.17
N VAL A 282 -8.94 -13.59 -14.98
CA VAL A 282 -7.66 -13.34 -15.66
C VAL A 282 -7.70 -13.97 -17.06
N GLY A 283 -7.28 -13.22 -18.08
CA GLY A 283 -7.27 -13.63 -19.49
C GLY A 283 -6.25 -12.82 -20.31
N THR A 284 -6.33 -12.92 -21.64
CA THR A 284 -5.35 -12.35 -22.59
C THR A 284 -5.04 -10.88 -22.35
N TYR A 285 -6.08 -10.08 -22.12
CA TYR A 285 -6.02 -8.62 -21.95
C TYR A 285 -5.90 -8.16 -20.49
N THR A 286 -5.68 -9.07 -19.53
CA THR A 286 -5.48 -8.67 -18.14
C THR A 286 -4.12 -8.00 -17.96
N PRO A 287 -4.05 -6.82 -17.31
CA PRO A 287 -2.77 -6.21 -16.96
C PRO A 287 -1.91 -7.14 -16.12
N LYS A 288 -0.70 -7.41 -16.60
CA LYS A 288 0.27 -8.33 -16.00
C LYS A 288 1.66 -7.73 -16.16
N SER A 289 2.46 -7.68 -15.10
CA SER A 289 3.85 -7.18 -15.22
C SER A 289 4.86 -8.31 -15.20
N ASN A 290 5.48 -8.58 -16.34
CA ASN A 290 6.57 -9.54 -16.49
C ASN A 290 7.96 -8.95 -16.15
N ARG A 291 8.04 -7.68 -15.74
CA ARG A 291 9.29 -6.96 -15.40
C ARG A 291 9.32 -6.35 -13.99
N LEU A 292 8.18 -6.20 -13.33
CA LEU A 292 8.04 -5.63 -11.99
C LEU A 292 7.96 -6.74 -10.92
N MET A 293 8.89 -6.76 -9.97
CA MET A 293 8.96 -7.71 -8.85
C MET A 293 8.85 -9.20 -9.27
N THR A 294 9.36 -9.47 -10.48
CA THR A 294 9.43 -10.73 -11.24
C THR A 294 10.70 -11.59 -11.22
N PRO A 295 10.94 -12.56 -10.30
CA PRO A 295 12.04 -13.52 -10.52
C PRO A 295 11.86 -14.32 -11.82
N ASP A 296 10.63 -14.67 -12.20
CA ASP A 296 10.28 -15.40 -13.43
C ASP A 296 9.35 -14.56 -14.33
N PRO A 297 9.76 -14.15 -15.54
CA PRO A 297 8.92 -13.38 -16.46
C PRO A 297 7.63 -14.10 -16.90
N ASN A 298 7.59 -15.43 -16.82
CA ASN A 298 6.42 -16.26 -17.14
C ASN A 298 5.39 -16.28 -15.99
N ARG A 299 5.81 -15.90 -14.77
CA ARG A 299 4.96 -15.65 -13.60
C ARG A 299 4.88 -14.14 -13.34
N PRO A 300 4.06 -13.41 -14.10
CA PRO A 300 3.93 -11.97 -13.96
C PRO A 300 3.39 -11.57 -12.59
N SER A 301 3.78 -10.37 -12.14
CA SER A 301 3.22 -9.77 -10.94
C SER A 301 1.83 -9.18 -11.18
N PHE A 302 0.98 -9.34 -10.16
CA PHE A 302 -0.36 -8.78 -10.05
C PHE A 302 -0.56 -8.08 -8.70
N GLY A 303 -1.33 -6.97 -8.72
CA GLY A 303 -1.77 -6.24 -7.54
C GLY A 303 -1.77 -4.73 -7.74
N SER A 304 -2.33 -3.99 -6.76
CA SER A 304 -2.47 -2.53 -6.87
C SER A 304 -1.14 -1.78 -7.07
N GLY A 305 -0.02 -2.31 -6.58
CA GLY A 305 1.31 -1.74 -6.82
C GLY A 305 1.69 -1.67 -8.30
N GLY A 306 1.36 -2.72 -9.06
CA GLY A 306 1.54 -2.75 -10.52
C GLY A 306 0.48 -1.93 -11.26
N ASP A 307 -0.79 -2.01 -10.83
CA ASP A 307 -1.89 -1.26 -11.46
C ASP A 307 -1.73 0.25 -11.34
N MET A 308 -1.39 0.75 -10.14
CA MET A 308 -1.23 2.17 -9.87
C MET A 308 0.00 2.75 -10.59
N ALA A 309 1.12 2.01 -10.60
CA ALA A 309 2.30 2.39 -11.35
C ALA A 309 2.03 2.45 -12.87
N ARG A 310 1.38 1.43 -13.44
CA ARG A 310 1.00 1.36 -14.87
C ARG A 310 0.04 2.48 -15.28
N ARG A 311 -0.93 2.82 -14.42
CA ARG A 311 -1.98 3.81 -14.72
C ARG A 311 -1.60 5.25 -14.37
N SER A 312 -0.42 5.47 -13.79
CA SER A 312 0.20 6.78 -13.68
C SER A 312 0.56 7.29 -15.08
N ALA A 313 0.16 8.52 -15.39
CA ALA A 313 0.75 9.27 -16.49
C ALA A 313 2.28 9.39 -16.33
N PRO A 314 3.06 9.54 -17.42
CA PRO A 314 4.51 9.67 -17.33
C PRO A 314 4.96 11.09 -16.94
N THR A 315 4.25 12.14 -17.34
CA THR A 315 4.56 13.55 -17.01
C THR A 315 3.44 14.22 -16.19
N PRO A 316 3.70 15.35 -15.50
CA PRO A 316 2.67 16.15 -14.84
C PRO A 316 1.59 16.65 -15.83
N GLU A 317 2.00 17.02 -17.04
CA GLU A 317 1.13 17.55 -18.10
C GLU A 317 0.18 16.48 -18.61
N ASP A 318 0.67 15.25 -18.80
CA ASP A 318 -0.15 14.09 -19.10
C ASP A 318 -1.11 13.75 -17.95
N ALA A 319 -0.66 13.87 -16.69
CA ALA A 319 -1.48 13.60 -15.50
C ALA A 319 -2.66 14.59 -15.36
N ARG A 320 -2.42 15.88 -15.64
CA ARG A 320 -3.48 16.90 -15.71
C ARG A 320 -4.46 16.57 -16.85
N ARG A 321 -3.96 16.35 -18.07
CA ARG A 321 -4.79 16.03 -19.26
C ARG A 321 -5.64 14.77 -19.07
N GLN A 322 -5.09 13.71 -18.47
CA GLN A 322 -5.80 12.47 -18.12
C GLN A 322 -6.95 12.72 -17.13
N SER A 323 -6.71 13.60 -16.15
CA SER A 323 -7.70 13.96 -15.12
C SER A 323 -8.81 14.86 -15.69
N GLU A 324 -8.46 15.79 -16.57
CA GLU A 324 -9.41 16.67 -17.26
C GLU A 324 -10.31 15.90 -18.24
N ARG A 325 -9.74 15.00 -19.05
CA ARG A 325 -10.50 14.12 -19.95
C ARG A 325 -11.48 13.20 -19.22
N ALA A 326 -11.18 12.81 -17.98
CA ALA A 326 -12.08 12.02 -17.15
C ALA A 326 -13.14 12.86 -16.38
N ARG A 327 -12.95 14.18 -16.27
CA ARG A 327 -13.82 15.09 -15.49
C ARG A 327 -15.25 15.05 -16.04
N GLY A 328 -16.22 14.85 -15.15
CA GLY A 328 -17.65 14.74 -15.51
C GLY A 328 -18.07 13.41 -16.16
N LEU A 329 -17.14 12.52 -16.53
CA LEU A 329 -17.45 11.19 -17.07
C LEU A 329 -17.55 10.09 -16.00
N ILE A 330 -17.11 10.37 -14.77
CA ILE A 330 -17.14 9.41 -13.65
C ILE A 330 -18.53 9.34 -13.01
N ARG A 331 -19.15 8.16 -13.08
CA ARG A 331 -20.42 7.82 -12.44
C ARG A 331 -20.17 7.43 -10.98
N GLN A 332 -21.05 7.87 -10.07
CA GLN A 332 -20.92 7.67 -8.62
C GLN A 332 -19.53 8.08 -8.07
N PRO A 333 -19.10 9.35 -8.25
CA PRO A 333 -17.75 9.79 -7.91
C PRO A 333 -17.40 9.57 -6.43
N GLY A 334 -18.34 9.74 -5.49
CA GLY A 334 -18.10 9.47 -4.06
C GLY A 334 -17.77 8.00 -3.72
N ASN A 335 -18.14 7.05 -4.57
CA ASN A 335 -17.70 5.65 -4.44
C ASN A 335 -16.28 5.41 -4.97
N SER A 336 -15.65 6.37 -5.65
CA SER A 336 -14.35 6.19 -6.30
C SER A 336 -13.22 5.96 -5.32
N LEU A 337 -12.38 4.98 -5.64
CA LEU A 337 -11.09 4.76 -5.00
C LEU A 337 -10.07 5.79 -5.52
N ARG A 338 -9.01 6.01 -4.75
CA ARG A 338 -7.90 6.91 -5.08
C ARG A 338 -7.28 6.54 -6.44
N SER A 339 -7.19 7.49 -7.36
CA SER A 339 -6.50 7.28 -8.64
C SER A 339 -4.98 7.38 -8.46
N PRO A 340 -4.17 6.99 -9.45
CA PRO A 340 -2.73 7.29 -9.47
C PRO A 340 -2.40 8.77 -9.27
N GLY A 341 -3.24 9.68 -9.80
CA GLY A 341 -3.11 11.12 -9.58
C GLY A 341 -3.18 11.55 -8.11
N GLY A 342 -3.79 10.77 -7.21
CA GLY A 342 -3.80 11.01 -5.77
C GLY A 342 -2.59 10.46 -5.00
N VAL A 343 -1.53 10.04 -5.69
CA VAL A 343 -0.32 9.41 -5.13
C VAL A 343 0.95 10.13 -5.60
N ASP A 344 1.78 10.58 -4.67
CA ASP A 344 3.07 11.20 -4.99
C ASP A 344 4.13 10.14 -5.29
N PHE A 345 4.23 9.73 -6.55
CA PHE A 345 5.21 8.72 -6.96
C PHE A 345 6.67 9.19 -6.88
N SER A 346 6.95 10.49 -6.72
CA SER A 346 8.32 10.96 -6.44
C SER A 346 8.85 10.40 -5.11
N THR A 347 7.94 10.05 -4.19
CA THR A 347 8.21 9.39 -2.90
C THR A 347 7.84 7.91 -2.88
N LEU A 348 7.63 7.26 -4.04
CA LEU A 348 7.39 5.81 -4.12
C LEU A 348 8.62 5.02 -3.68
N ASP A 349 8.48 4.19 -2.66
CA ASP A 349 9.54 3.32 -2.13
C ASP A 349 9.02 1.91 -1.88
N ILE A 350 9.91 0.91 -1.83
CA ILE A 350 9.57 -0.40 -1.28
C ILE A 350 9.52 -0.34 0.26
N SER A 351 8.43 -0.86 0.83
CA SER A 351 8.12 -0.80 2.26
C SER A 351 8.00 -2.18 2.91
N TYR A 352 7.75 -3.21 2.10
CA TYR A 352 7.61 -4.59 2.52
C TYR A 352 8.04 -5.55 1.42
N VAL A 353 8.70 -6.65 1.82
CA VAL A 353 8.85 -7.89 1.03
C VAL A 353 8.61 -9.10 1.92
N GLY A 354 8.02 -10.17 1.39
CA GLY A 354 7.79 -11.42 2.10
C GLY A 354 7.34 -12.52 1.15
N GLN A 355 7.12 -13.73 1.64
CA GLN A 355 6.53 -14.80 0.83
C GLN A 355 5.05 -15.01 1.12
N THR A 356 4.30 -15.41 0.09
CA THR A 356 2.94 -15.93 0.25
C THR A 356 2.97 -17.38 0.70
N LYS A 357 1.83 -17.88 1.22
CA LYS A 357 1.65 -19.30 1.62
C LYS A 357 1.93 -20.33 0.52
N THR A 358 2.01 -19.90 -0.74
CA THR A 358 2.32 -20.75 -1.91
C THR A 358 3.74 -20.53 -2.45
N GLY A 359 4.62 -19.88 -1.68
CA GLY A 359 6.01 -19.65 -2.05
C GLY A 359 6.19 -18.65 -3.20
N ASN A 360 5.34 -17.63 -3.31
CA ASN A 360 5.53 -16.55 -4.30
C ASN A 360 5.93 -15.25 -3.58
N LEU A 361 6.81 -14.44 -4.17
CA LEU A 361 7.22 -13.14 -3.65
C LEU A 361 6.01 -12.22 -3.55
N SER A 362 5.73 -11.72 -2.36
CA SER A 362 4.82 -10.60 -2.11
C SER A 362 5.61 -9.36 -1.69
N TYR A 363 5.11 -8.19 -2.08
CA TYR A 363 5.72 -6.90 -1.78
C TYR A 363 4.65 -5.84 -1.55
N ALA A 364 5.04 -4.73 -0.93
CA ALA A 364 4.26 -3.50 -0.98
C ALA A 364 5.15 -2.26 -1.12
N PHE A 365 4.75 -1.38 -2.04
CA PHE A 365 5.28 -0.03 -2.13
C PHE A 365 4.52 0.92 -1.20
N SER A 366 5.17 2.00 -0.80
CA SER A 366 4.55 3.12 -0.09
C SER A 366 4.94 4.44 -0.75
N ALA A 367 4.01 5.39 -0.81
CA ALA A 367 4.22 6.74 -1.33
C ALA A 367 3.45 7.77 -0.49
N LYS A 368 3.83 9.05 -0.52
CA LYS A 368 2.98 10.12 0.03
C LYS A 368 1.69 10.26 -0.80
N LYS A 369 0.71 11.01 -0.26
CA LYS A 369 -0.47 11.44 -1.01
C LYS A 369 -0.20 12.82 -1.61
N THR A 370 -0.78 13.08 -2.77
CA THR A 370 -0.88 14.42 -3.36
C THR A 370 -2.34 14.74 -3.69
N ASP A 371 -2.61 15.99 -4.05
CA ASP A 371 -3.92 16.46 -4.48
C ASP A 371 -4.14 16.18 -5.98
N GLU A 372 -5.10 15.31 -6.28
CA GLU A 372 -5.37 14.80 -7.65
C GLU A 372 -5.86 15.89 -8.62
N GLU A 373 -6.27 17.07 -8.14
CA GLU A 373 -6.76 18.17 -8.99
C GLU A 373 -5.69 19.23 -9.28
N THR A 374 -4.83 19.53 -8.31
CA THR A 374 -3.87 20.66 -8.37
C THR A 374 -2.42 20.22 -8.57
N ALA A 375 -2.04 19.05 -8.07
CA ALA A 375 -0.69 18.51 -8.18
C ALA A 375 -0.71 16.98 -8.42
N PRO A 376 -1.33 16.50 -9.53
CA PRO A 376 -1.56 15.08 -9.74
C PRO A 376 -0.26 14.28 -9.90
N GLY A 377 -0.24 13.10 -9.31
CA GLY A 377 0.84 12.11 -9.40
C GLY A 377 1.14 11.62 -10.81
N TYR A 378 2.43 11.50 -11.11
CA TYR A 378 2.99 11.09 -12.40
C TYR A 378 4.28 10.26 -12.21
N GLY A 379 4.78 9.61 -13.26
CA GLY A 379 6.06 8.87 -13.26
C GLY A 379 6.06 7.52 -12.54
N GLY A 380 4.91 7.03 -12.06
CA GLY A 380 4.81 5.83 -11.22
C GLY A 380 5.40 4.56 -11.85
N ALA A 381 5.25 4.37 -13.17
CA ALA A 381 5.82 3.23 -13.89
C ALA A 381 7.36 3.21 -13.85
N GLU A 382 8.00 4.37 -14.04
CA GLU A 382 9.47 4.50 -14.00
C GLU A 382 10.00 4.18 -12.60
N LYS A 383 9.43 4.80 -11.56
CA LYS A 383 9.92 4.62 -10.18
C LYS A 383 9.64 3.22 -9.63
N ALA A 384 8.54 2.58 -10.01
CA ALA A 384 8.28 1.19 -9.68
C ALA A 384 9.26 0.23 -10.39
N GLN A 385 9.57 0.49 -11.67
CA GLN A 385 10.51 -0.31 -12.44
C GLN A 385 11.94 -0.19 -11.87
N LEU A 386 12.40 1.03 -11.53
CA LEU A 386 13.69 1.27 -10.86
C LEU A 386 13.82 0.50 -9.53
N ILE A 387 12.78 0.50 -8.69
CA ILE A 387 12.75 -0.29 -7.44
C ILE A 387 12.97 -1.79 -7.73
N SER A 388 12.25 -2.32 -8.73
CA SER A 388 12.34 -3.72 -9.12
C SER A 388 13.71 -4.09 -9.68
N ASP A 389 14.24 -3.28 -10.60
CA ASP A 389 15.54 -3.51 -11.23
C ASP A 389 16.67 -3.46 -10.19
N ALA A 390 16.67 -2.47 -9.30
CA ALA A 390 17.62 -2.39 -8.21
C ALA A 390 17.51 -3.62 -7.27
N PHE A 391 16.30 -3.99 -6.84
CA PHE A 391 16.05 -5.15 -5.99
C PHE A 391 16.64 -6.45 -6.57
N PHE A 392 16.52 -6.69 -7.88
CA PHE A 392 17.12 -7.87 -8.50
C PHE A 392 18.63 -7.73 -8.76
N THR A 393 19.14 -6.54 -9.10
CA THR A 393 20.60 -6.31 -9.21
C THR A 393 21.31 -6.57 -7.89
N TRP A 394 20.74 -6.15 -6.76
CA TRP A 394 21.25 -6.44 -5.40
C TRP A 394 21.16 -7.92 -4.98
N LEU A 395 20.38 -8.73 -5.71
CA LEU A 395 20.37 -10.19 -5.55
C LEU A 395 21.39 -10.84 -6.49
N ALA A 396 21.44 -10.42 -7.76
CA ALA A 396 22.23 -11.07 -8.79
C ALA A 396 23.74 -10.83 -8.71
N LEU A 397 24.16 -9.72 -8.08
CA LEU A 397 25.56 -9.40 -7.82
C LEU A 397 25.91 -9.66 -6.35
N THR A 398 27.17 -10.03 -6.11
CA THR A 398 27.75 -10.18 -4.78
C THR A 398 28.04 -8.83 -4.10
N PRO A 399 28.08 -8.74 -2.75
CA PRO A 399 28.20 -7.46 -2.04
C PRO A 399 29.42 -6.60 -2.36
N ASP A 400 30.54 -7.18 -2.81
CA ASP A 400 31.75 -6.48 -3.25
C ASP A 400 31.59 -5.69 -4.55
N HIS A 401 30.46 -5.81 -5.25
CA HIS A 401 30.08 -4.92 -6.34
C HIS A 401 29.39 -3.62 -5.87
N PHE A 402 28.94 -3.54 -4.61
CA PHE A 402 27.93 -2.55 -4.19
C PHE A 402 28.52 -1.20 -3.79
N TRP A 403 29.49 -0.71 -4.54
CA TRP A 403 30.12 0.58 -4.29
C TRP A 403 30.48 1.29 -5.61
N VAL A 404 30.67 2.60 -5.50
CA VAL A 404 31.17 3.48 -6.57
C VAL A 404 32.16 4.48 -5.97
N ASN A 405 33.07 5.00 -6.78
CA ASN A 405 34.18 5.85 -6.34
C ASN A 405 34.57 6.84 -7.45
N LEU A 406 34.27 8.13 -7.27
CA LEU A 406 34.78 9.18 -8.16
C LEU A 406 36.08 9.75 -7.58
N ASN A 407 37.19 9.04 -7.82
CA ASN A 407 38.56 9.46 -7.50
C ASN A 407 39.28 9.97 -8.78
N PRO A 408 39.86 11.19 -8.80
CA PRO A 408 40.57 11.71 -9.97
C PRO A 408 41.86 10.95 -10.32
N ASP A 409 42.48 10.29 -9.33
CA ASP A 409 43.71 9.51 -9.46
C ASP A 409 43.47 8.05 -9.94
N ASP A 410 42.23 7.58 -9.90
CA ASP A 410 41.90 6.15 -10.03
C ASP A 410 40.68 5.93 -10.96
N PRO A 411 40.86 6.10 -12.28
CA PRO A 411 39.80 5.94 -13.29
C PRO A 411 39.34 4.50 -13.49
N ASP A 412 40.19 3.51 -13.21
CA ASP A 412 39.83 2.10 -13.43
C ASP A 412 38.93 1.57 -12.31
N THR A 413 39.06 2.12 -11.10
CA THR A 413 38.29 1.74 -9.90
C THR A 413 37.05 2.63 -9.69
N ILE A 414 36.36 3.05 -10.77
CA ILE A 414 35.11 3.83 -10.66
C ILE A 414 33.96 3.00 -10.09
N MET A 415 33.74 1.80 -10.65
CA MET A 415 32.84 0.77 -10.13
C MET A 415 33.07 -0.56 -10.87
N LYS A 416 32.84 -1.68 -10.16
CA LYS A 416 33.05 -3.04 -10.67
C LYS A 416 31.99 -3.46 -11.69
N ALA A 417 32.41 -3.92 -12.86
CA ALA A 417 31.51 -4.51 -13.85
C ALA A 417 30.93 -5.85 -13.34
N PRO A 418 29.66 -6.20 -13.64
CA PRO A 418 28.76 -5.52 -14.57
C PRO A 418 27.76 -4.54 -13.90
N PHE A 419 28.03 -4.06 -12.67
CA PHE A 419 27.15 -3.11 -11.96
C PHE A 419 26.95 -1.80 -12.74
N ASP A 420 27.98 -1.40 -13.51
CA ASP A 420 27.99 -0.29 -14.46
C ASP A 420 26.97 -0.38 -15.60
N ARG A 421 26.37 -1.56 -15.82
CA ARG A 421 25.32 -1.77 -16.84
C ARG A 421 23.91 -1.64 -16.28
N THR A 422 23.76 -1.18 -15.02
CA THR A 422 22.49 -1.16 -14.29
C THR A 422 22.10 0.25 -13.82
N ASP A 423 20.80 0.52 -13.76
CA ASP A 423 20.27 1.76 -13.19
C ASP A 423 20.65 1.95 -11.70
N ALA A 424 20.93 0.87 -10.96
CA ALA A 424 21.38 0.94 -9.58
C ALA A 424 22.81 1.50 -9.47
N GLY A 425 23.75 1.00 -10.28
CA GLY A 425 25.13 1.51 -10.34
C GLY A 425 25.20 2.97 -10.80
N ARG A 426 24.40 3.32 -11.82
CA ARG A 426 24.21 4.71 -12.26
C ARG A 426 23.75 5.63 -11.12
N VAL A 427 22.68 5.27 -10.41
CA VAL A 427 22.11 6.10 -9.34
C VAL A 427 23.09 6.31 -8.18
N LEU A 428 23.94 5.32 -7.87
CA LEU A 428 25.01 5.52 -6.90
C LEU A 428 26.05 6.54 -7.38
N LEU A 429 26.50 6.48 -8.64
CA LEU A 429 27.54 7.37 -9.17
C LEU A 429 27.05 8.81 -9.38
N GLU A 430 25.82 8.99 -9.87
CA GLU A 430 25.20 10.32 -9.98
C GLU A 430 25.02 10.98 -8.60
N ALA A 431 24.64 10.20 -7.57
CA ALA A 431 24.52 10.71 -6.22
C ALA A 431 25.89 11.04 -5.59
N ASP A 432 26.94 10.28 -5.92
CA ASP A 432 28.31 10.61 -5.52
C ASP A 432 28.82 11.91 -6.16
N MET A 433 28.44 12.19 -7.41
CA MET A 433 28.77 13.46 -8.06
C MET A 433 28.02 14.63 -7.41
N GLU A 434 26.70 14.51 -7.26
CA GLU A 434 25.88 15.57 -6.68
C GLU A 434 26.21 15.87 -5.20
N MET A 435 26.73 14.89 -4.46
CA MET A 435 27.25 15.10 -3.10
C MET A 435 28.49 16.00 -3.09
N LYS A 436 29.38 15.93 -4.09
CA LYS A 436 30.55 16.83 -4.18
C LYS A 436 30.09 18.27 -4.40
N HIS A 437 29.08 18.47 -5.25
CA HIS A 437 28.45 19.77 -5.41
C HIS A 437 27.77 20.28 -4.14
N ASP A 438 27.20 19.40 -3.30
CA ASP A 438 26.63 19.79 -2.00
C ASP A 438 27.68 20.14 -0.95
N PHE A 439 28.83 19.46 -0.92
CA PHE A 439 29.96 19.88 -0.08
C PHE A 439 30.44 21.28 -0.48
N GLY A 440 30.70 21.51 -1.78
CA GLY A 440 31.00 22.84 -2.31
C GLY A 440 30.01 23.90 -1.83
N ARG A 441 28.71 23.70 -2.11
CA ARG A 441 27.64 24.63 -1.69
C ARG A 441 27.52 24.83 -0.18
N ALA A 442 27.76 23.80 0.63
CA ALA A 442 27.72 23.89 2.09
C ALA A 442 28.97 24.55 2.70
N GLU A 443 30.07 24.63 1.94
CA GLU A 443 31.29 25.34 2.29
C GLU A 443 31.29 26.83 1.89
N ASP A 444 30.30 27.32 1.11
CA ASP A 444 30.20 28.75 0.76
C ASP A 444 30.18 29.62 2.05
N PRO A 445 31.14 30.56 2.24
CA PRO A 445 31.20 31.47 3.39
C PRO A 445 29.95 32.33 3.61
N LYS A 446 29.05 32.44 2.63
CA LYS A 446 27.75 33.12 2.75
C LYS A 446 26.71 32.28 3.49
N THR A 447 26.98 31.00 3.74
CA THR A 447 26.11 30.10 4.53
C THR A 447 26.55 30.03 5.99
N ASP A 448 25.61 29.77 6.90
CA ASP A 448 25.92 29.55 8.32
C ASP A 448 26.82 28.32 8.56
N ALA A 449 26.92 27.39 7.60
CA ALA A 449 27.80 26.22 7.69
C ALA A 449 29.22 26.59 7.24
N GLY A 450 29.38 27.06 6.01
CA GLY A 450 30.66 27.50 5.44
C GLY A 450 31.31 28.60 6.28
N LYS A 451 30.55 29.61 6.73
CA LYS A 451 31.09 30.65 7.63
C LYS A 451 31.77 30.05 8.87
N ARG A 452 31.05 29.21 9.62
CA ARG A 452 31.58 28.57 10.85
C ARG A 452 32.74 27.61 10.55
N PHE A 453 32.75 26.99 9.37
CA PHE A 453 33.87 26.17 8.89
C PHE A 453 35.14 27.02 8.70
N TRP A 454 35.11 28.03 7.82
CA TRP A 454 36.26 28.90 7.53
C TRP A 454 36.71 29.75 8.73
N GLU A 455 35.81 30.09 9.65
CA GLU A 455 36.16 30.74 10.91
C GLU A 455 36.90 29.78 11.87
N GLY A 456 36.50 28.50 11.92
CA GLY A 456 36.94 27.53 12.92
C GLY A 456 38.15 26.66 12.56
N ILE A 457 38.47 26.46 11.27
CA ILE A 457 39.65 25.67 10.87
C ILE A 457 40.98 26.36 11.22
N THR A 458 42.04 25.55 11.26
CA THR A 458 43.44 25.96 11.44
C THR A 458 43.81 27.09 10.49
N LYS A 459 44.57 28.06 10.99
CA LYS A 459 45.16 29.14 10.19
C LYS A 459 46.69 29.03 10.19
N VAL A 460 47.29 29.14 9.01
CA VAL A 460 48.73 29.18 8.77
C VAL A 460 49.03 30.53 8.11
N ASP A 461 50.01 31.27 8.61
CA ASP A 461 50.32 32.64 8.18
C ASP A 461 49.09 33.58 8.14
N GLY A 462 48.18 33.39 9.11
CA GLY A 462 46.91 34.11 9.23
C GLY A 462 45.77 33.61 8.32
N LYS A 463 46.07 32.78 7.32
CA LYS A 463 45.10 32.29 6.32
C LYS A 463 44.55 30.91 6.70
N PRO A 464 43.25 30.61 6.46
CA PRO A 464 42.68 29.29 6.69
C PRO A 464 43.41 28.25 5.84
N CYS A 465 43.78 27.13 6.47
CA CYS A 465 44.55 26.07 5.86
C CYS A 465 43.78 24.76 5.99
N MET A 466 43.50 24.09 4.86
CA MET A 466 42.68 22.88 4.81
C MET A 466 43.29 21.86 3.86
N GLY A 467 43.40 20.61 4.33
CA GLY A 467 43.86 19.47 3.54
C GLY A 467 42.73 18.81 2.74
N SER A 468 43.09 17.98 1.75
CA SER A 468 42.13 17.32 0.86
C SER A 468 41.17 16.36 1.58
N THR A 469 39.91 16.49 1.15
CA THR A 469 38.67 15.75 1.46
C THR A 469 38.40 14.41 0.77
N ARG A 470 38.17 13.28 1.47
CA ARG A 470 37.32 12.19 0.93
C ARG A 470 36.03 12.05 1.72
N ASN A 471 34.90 12.23 1.03
CA ASN A 471 33.55 12.12 1.59
C ASN A 471 32.75 11.01 0.87
N TRP A 472 32.10 10.09 1.58
CA TRP A 472 31.33 9.02 0.94
C TRP A 472 30.06 8.62 1.68
N ILE A 473 29.00 8.30 0.92
CA ILE A 473 27.69 7.93 1.47
C ILE A 473 27.71 6.45 1.88
N THR A 474 27.16 6.13 3.05
CA THR A 474 27.06 4.79 3.61
C THR A 474 25.69 4.49 4.24
N PRO A 475 25.25 3.22 4.26
CA PRO A 475 24.12 2.73 5.06
C PRO A 475 24.27 2.92 6.57
N LYS A 476 23.52 3.89 7.13
CA LYS A 476 23.25 3.97 8.56
C LYS A 476 22.29 2.83 8.97
N LYS A 477 22.20 2.50 10.27
CA LYS A 477 21.41 1.34 10.78
C LYS A 477 19.92 1.45 10.39
N ALA A 478 19.48 0.64 9.44
CA ALA A 478 18.08 0.54 9.01
C ALA A 478 17.20 -0.16 10.06
N GLU A 479 15.96 0.27 10.25
CA GLU A 479 15.00 -0.38 11.14
C GLU A 479 14.07 -1.33 10.38
N VAL A 480 14.08 -2.61 10.77
CA VAL A 480 13.34 -3.67 10.07
C VAL A 480 12.53 -4.50 11.06
N ARG A 481 11.25 -4.78 10.76
CA ARG A 481 10.42 -5.77 11.48
C ARG A 481 10.30 -7.04 10.64
N ILE A 482 10.69 -8.19 11.18
CA ILE A 482 10.48 -9.52 10.57
C ILE A 482 9.23 -10.18 11.20
N GLU A 483 8.14 -10.28 10.45
CA GLU A 483 6.83 -10.78 10.91
C GLU A 483 6.03 -11.36 9.73
N ASP A 484 5.21 -12.38 9.98
CA ASP A 484 4.28 -12.99 9.01
C ASP A 484 4.94 -13.35 7.65
N ASP A 485 6.09 -14.02 7.70
CA ASP A 485 6.95 -14.43 6.57
C ASP A 485 7.51 -13.29 5.69
N GLY A 486 7.54 -12.06 6.21
CA GLY A 486 8.11 -10.90 5.55
C GLY A 486 8.88 -9.92 6.44
N ALA A 487 9.48 -8.93 5.78
CA ALA A 487 10.24 -7.83 6.35
C ALA A 487 9.56 -6.49 6.01
N TYR A 488 9.19 -5.73 7.04
CA TYR A 488 8.74 -4.34 6.93
C TYR A 488 9.93 -3.40 7.12
N ILE A 489 10.17 -2.52 6.15
CA ILE A 489 11.24 -1.50 6.18
C ILE A 489 10.66 -0.24 6.84
N LEU A 490 11.10 0.06 8.06
CA LEU A 490 10.51 1.11 8.91
C LEU A 490 11.28 2.44 8.82
N SER A 491 12.60 2.35 8.72
CA SER A 491 13.49 3.47 8.38
C SER A 491 14.72 2.93 7.64
N ALA A 492 15.27 3.78 6.77
CA ALA A 492 16.43 3.47 5.94
C ALA A 492 17.31 4.72 5.79
N PRO A 493 17.89 5.24 6.90
CA PRO A 493 18.75 6.41 6.87
C PRO A 493 20.08 6.10 6.15
N LEU A 494 20.65 7.14 5.54
CA LEU A 494 22.02 7.15 5.03
C LEU A 494 22.87 8.06 5.92
N GLU A 495 24.19 7.85 5.93
CA GLU A 495 25.15 8.72 6.63
C GLU A 495 26.40 8.96 5.79
N VAL A 496 27.04 10.10 6.00
CA VAL A 496 28.23 10.49 5.24
C VAL A 496 29.48 10.33 6.09
N GLN A 497 30.44 9.57 5.57
CA GLN A 497 31.76 9.39 6.18
C GLN A 497 32.72 10.44 5.62
N THR A 498 33.68 10.89 6.43
CA THR A 498 34.66 11.92 6.03
C THR A 498 36.04 11.70 6.65
N VAL A 499 37.08 11.71 5.80
CA VAL A 499 38.49 11.62 6.19
C VAL A 499 39.34 12.62 5.39
N ALA A 500 40.47 13.03 5.96
CA ALA A 500 41.53 13.65 5.18
C ALA A 500 42.22 12.58 4.30
N GLN A 501 42.50 12.91 3.05
CA GLN A 501 43.21 12.06 2.09
C GLN A 501 43.94 12.94 1.07
N ASP A 502 45.22 12.66 0.83
CA ASP A 502 46.00 13.32 -0.21
C ASP A 502 45.72 12.73 -1.61
N TYR A 503 45.95 13.54 -2.65
CA TYR A 503 45.73 13.21 -4.07
C TYR A 503 46.92 13.64 -4.92
N SER A 504 47.20 12.89 -5.99
CA SER A 504 48.28 13.18 -6.94
C SER A 504 47.87 14.13 -8.06
N THR A 505 46.59 14.13 -8.43
CA THR A 505 46.00 15.07 -9.39
C THR A 505 45.99 16.47 -8.77
N PRO A 506 46.58 17.49 -9.41
CA PRO A 506 46.51 18.87 -8.94
C PRO A 506 45.08 19.41 -8.96
N GLY A 507 44.70 20.17 -7.93
CA GLY A 507 43.48 20.96 -7.90
C GLY A 507 43.59 22.27 -8.70
N PRO A 508 42.54 23.12 -8.67
CA PRO A 508 42.47 24.34 -9.46
C PRO A 508 43.56 25.33 -9.06
N GLY A 509 44.23 25.92 -10.05
CA GLY A 509 45.41 26.75 -9.82
C GLY A 509 46.71 25.97 -9.55
N GLY A 510 46.69 24.63 -9.64
CA GLY A 510 47.89 23.79 -9.62
C GLY A 510 48.41 23.44 -8.22
N GLY A 511 47.57 23.49 -7.19
CA GLY A 511 47.99 23.16 -5.82
C GLY A 511 46.86 22.73 -4.90
N MET A 512 47.26 22.20 -3.75
CA MET A 512 46.42 22.01 -2.57
C MET A 512 47.19 22.60 -1.38
N PRO A 513 46.58 23.45 -0.53
CA PRO A 513 47.32 24.57 0.05
C PRO A 513 47.85 24.30 1.46
N CYS A 514 49.10 24.73 1.70
CA CYS A 514 49.82 24.70 2.97
C CYS A 514 49.94 23.33 3.66
N THR A 515 50.84 23.23 4.65
CA THR A 515 51.17 21.96 5.33
C THR A 515 50.60 21.98 6.75
N LEU A 516 49.81 20.95 7.08
CA LEU A 516 49.18 20.78 8.38
C LEU A 516 49.89 19.68 9.19
N THR A 517 50.04 19.89 10.50
CA THR A 517 50.36 18.81 11.45
C THR A 517 49.17 17.84 11.59
N LYS A 518 49.41 16.65 12.15
CA LYS A 518 48.35 15.64 12.33
C LYS A 518 47.24 16.16 13.26
N GLU A 519 47.63 16.94 14.25
CA GLU A 519 46.79 17.56 15.26
C GLU A 519 45.91 18.66 14.65
N GLN A 520 46.48 19.49 13.77
CA GLN A 520 45.74 20.51 13.01
C GLN A 520 44.78 19.87 11.99
N THR A 521 45.20 18.81 11.29
CA THR A 521 44.34 18.04 10.40
C THR A 521 43.18 17.39 11.17
N ALA A 522 43.43 16.81 12.34
CA ALA A 522 42.38 16.25 13.19
C ALA A 522 41.36 17.31 13.64
N HIS A 523 41.85 18.46 14.13
CA HIS A 523 41.02 19.63 14.47
C HIS A 523 40.15 20.07 13.29
N ASN A 524 40.74 20.23 12.10
CA ASN A 524 40.01 20.63 10.89
C ASN A 524 38.90 19.64 10.53
N MET A 525 39.18 18.32 10.57
CA MET A 525 38.18 17.30 10.28
C MET A 525 37.05 17.30 11.33
N ASP A 526 37.33 17.60 12.59
CA ASP A 526 36.31 17.70 13.63
C ASP A 526 35.47 18.98 13.53
N VAL A 527 36.03 20.10 13.06
CA VAL A 527 35.26 21.28 12.65
C VAL A 527 34.34 20.90 11.49
N TYR A 528 34.87 20.28 10.43
CA TYR A 528 34.12 19.87 9.23
C TYR A 528 32.92 18.94 9.56
N ARG A 529 33.11 18.00 10.49
CA ARG A 529 32.06 17.12 11.04
C ARG A 529 30.96 17.87 11.81
N GLN A 530 31.28 19.01 12.41
CA GLN A 530 30.35 19.82 13.20
C GLN A 530 29.63 20.90 12.39
N THR A 531 30.20 21.36 11.28
CA THR A 531 29.67 22.49 10.48
C THR A 531 29.06 22.07 9.15
N VAL A 532 29.82 21.37 8.30
CA VAL A 532 29.47 21.07 6.90
C VAL A 532 28.75 19.73 6.76
N LEU A 533 29.34 18.66 7.31
CA LEU A 533 28.85 17.28 7.21
C LEU A 533 27.36 17.11 7.57
N PRO A 534 26.81 17.75 8.63
CA PRO A 534 25.40 17.58 8.99
C PRO A 534 24.42 18.19 7.99
N VAL A 535 24.86 19.18 7.19
CA VAL A 535 24.03 19.78 6.13
C VAL A 535 23.89 18.78 4.98
N VAL A 536 25.01 18.21 4.53
CA VAL A 536 25.02 17.27 3.40
C VAL A 536 24.36 15.93 3.76
N GLU A 537 24.58 15.39 4.98
CA GLU A 537 23.84 14.20 5.44
C GLU A 537 22.32 14.47 5.49
N LYS A 538 21.89 15.67 5.87
CA LYS A 538 20.47 16.04 5.85
C LYS A 538 19.92 16.08 4.41
N GLN A 539 20.61 16.74 3.48
CA GLN A 539 20.21 16.80 2.07
C GLN A 539 20.07 15.40 1.47
N ILE A 540 21.04 14.51 1.72
CA ILE A 540 21.00 13.11 1.27
C ILE A 540 19.78 12.35 1.82
N ASN A 541 19.32 12.65 3.03
CA ASN A 541 18.16 12.00 3.64
C ASN A 541 16.81 12.66 3.27
N GLU A 542 16.77 13.96 2.97
CA GLU A 542 15.53 14.73 2.78
C GLU A 542 15.29 15.21 1.32
N ASP A 543 16.30 15.72 0.62
CA ASP A 543 16.13 16.43 -0.67
C ASP A 543 15.64 15.53 -1.80
N ALA A 544 14.87 16.10 -2.74
CA ALA A 544 14.26 15.37 -3.85
C ALA A 544 15.29 14.71 -4.80
N LYS A 545 16.46 15.34 -5.00
CA LYS A 545 17.52 14.84 -5.89
C LYS A 545 18.08 13.48 -5.48
N TYR A 546 18.15 13.21 -4.17
CA TYR A 546 18.57 11.91 -3.62
C TYR A 546 17.42 10.90 -3.47
N ALA A 547 16.20 11.19 -3.95
CA ALA A 547 15.07 10.27 -3.83
C ALA A 547 15.33 8.93 -4.53
N ASP A 548 15.97 8.92 -5.70
CA ASP A 548 16.34 7.67 -6.39
C ASP A 548 17.44 6.88 -5.63
N LEU A 549 18.39 7.55 -4.96
CA LEU A 549 19.37 6.87 -4.10
C LEU A 549 18.69 6.18 -2.92
N ARG A 550 17.81 6.88 -2.19
CA ARG A 550 17.08 6.31 -1.04
C ARG A 550 16.17 5.16 -1.44
N ARG A 551 15.57 5.25 -2.63
CA ARG A 551 14.75 4.21 -3.29
C ARG A 551 15.57 2.96 -3.63
N VAL A 552 16.73 3.15 -4.26
CA VAL A 552 17.69 2.09 -4.59
C VAL A 552 18.27 1.44 -3.33
N TYR A 553 18.55 2.20 -2.27
CA TYR A 553 18.97 1.66 -0.97
C TYR A 553 17.86 0.85 -0.28
N LYS A 554 16.59 1.29 -0.28
CA LYS A 554 15.48 0.46 0.24
C LYS A 554 15.32 -0.85 -0.53
N ALA A 555 15.60 -0.84 -1.84
CA ALA A 555 15.68 -2.07 -2.64
C ALA A 555 16.81 -3.01 -2.17
N ARG A 556 17.97 -2.48 -1.75
CA ARG A 556 19.09 -3.24 -1.15
C ARG A 556 18.70 -3.93 0.16
N ILE A 557 17.92 -3.26 1.01
CA ILE A 557 17.37 -3.81 2.27
C ILE A 557 16.40 -4.96 1.97
N ALA A 558 15.50 -4.77 1.00
CA ALA A 558 14.55 -5.81 0.58
C ALA A 558 15.26 -7.03 -0.03
N ALA A 559 16.29 -6.80 -0.85
CA ALA A 559 17.13 -7.85 -1.41
C ALA A 559 17.87 -8.64 -0.33
N GLU A 560 18.41 -7.98 0.70
CA GLU A 560 19.08 -8.67 1.82
C GLU A 560 18.14 -9.63 2.55
N TYR A 561 16.89 -9.26 2.78
CA TYR A 561 15.93 -10.16 3.42
C TYR A 561 15.69 -11.43 2.58
N VAL A 562 15.52 -11.29 1.26
CA VAL A 562 15.32 -12.44 0.37
C VAL A 562 16.58 -13.31 0.31
N ARG A 563 17.76 -12.70 0.15
CA ARG A 563 19.08 -13.36 0.21
C ARG A 563 19.27 -14.17 1.49
N GLN A 564 19.06 -13.55 2.66
CA GLN A 564 19.19 -14.22 3.96
C GLN A 564 18.13 -15.28 4.22
N THR A 565 16.95 -15.19 3.57
CA THR A 565 15.91 -16.22 3.67
C THR A 565 16.24 -17.43 2.80
N VAL A 566 16.64 -17.23 1.55
CA VAL A 566 17.03 -18.31 0.62
C VAL A 566 18.31 -19.02 1.10
N ALA A 567 19.25 -18.30 1.72
CA ALA A 567 20.44 -18.91 2.35
C ALA A 567 20.11 -19.80 3.57
N ARG A 568 18.90 -19.70 4.14
CA ARG A 568 18.43 -20.57 5.24
C ARG A 568 17.52 -21.70 4.76
N ASP A 569 16.73 -21.43 3.73
CA ASP A 569 15.90 -22.41 3.04
C ASP A 569 15.95 -22.15 1.52
N PRO A 570 16.69 -22.94 0.74
CA PRO A 570 16.74 -22.84 -0.71
C PRO A 570 15.40 -23.08 -1.43
N LYS A 571 14.34 -23.52 -0.71
CA LYS A 571 12.96 -23.64 -1.22
C LYS A 571 12.08 -22.43 -0.85
N ALA A 572 12.58 -21.47 -0.07
CA ALA A 572 11.89 -20.21 0.18
C ALA A 572 11.57 -19.52 -1.15
N PHE A 573 10.43 -18.82 -1.22
CA PHE A 573 9.91 -18.27 -2.48
C PHE A 573 9.83 -19.32 -3.62
N GLY A 574 9.55 -20.58 -3.27
CA GLY A 574 9.43 -21.70 -4.20
C GLY A 574 10.73 -22.03 -4.94
N GLY A 575 11.89 -21.61 -4.42
CA GLY A 575 13.20 -21.72 -5.08
C GLY A 575 13.42 -20.75 -6.25
N SER A 576 12.51 -19.82 -6.51
CA SER A 576 12.55 -18.94 -7.71
C SER A 576 13.71 -17.95 -7.76
N PHE A 577 14.46 -17.79 -6.66
CA PHE A 577 15.60 -16.88 -6.55
C PHE A 577 16.97 -17.58 -6.59
N SER A 578 17.01 -18.91 -6.43
CA SER A 578 18.27 -19.64 -6.27
C SER A 578 19.14 -19.66 -7.54
N GLY A 579 18.53 -19.45 -8.71
CA GLY A 579 19.21 -19.21 -9.99
C GLY A 579 19.35 -17.73 -10.37
N ILE A 580 19.06 -16.80 -9.46
CA ILE A 580 19.29 -15.36 -9.61
C ILE A 580 20.43 -14.92 -8.69
N ILE A 581 20.40 -15.32 -7.42
CA ILE A 581 21.33 -14.86 -6.38
C ILE A 581 22.78 -15.18 -6.78
N ASP A 582 23.65 -14.17 -6.74
CA ASP A 582 25.09 -14.25 -7.03
C ASP A 582 25.44 -14.94 -8.37
N SER A 583 24.64 -14.67 -9.41
CA SER A 583 24.81 -15.21 -10.78
C SER A 583 25.57 -14.29 -11.75
N ASP A 584 25.85 -13.05 -11.33
CA ASP A 584 26.34 -11.92 -12.13
C ASP A 584 25.49 -11.56 -13.37
N GLN A 585 24.31 -12.16 -13.55
CA GLN A 585 23.49 -12.00 -14.76
C GLN A 585 22.54 -10.78 -14.73
N VAL A 586 23.10 -9.57 -14.68
CA VAL A 586 22.32 -8.32 -14.64
C VAL A 586 21.59 -7.95 -15.93
N LYS A 587 21.74 -8.71 -17.03
CA LYS A 587 21.17 -8.41 -18.37
C LYS A 587 19.64 -8.20 -18.39
N ARG A 588 18.91 -8.67 -17.37
CA ARG A 588 17.45 -8.47 -17.22
C ARG A 588 17.07 -7.10 -16.66
N TRP A 589 18.00 -6.44 -15.96
CA TRP A 589 17.82 -5.18 -15.22
C TRP A 589 18.84 -4.11 -15.69
N PRO A 590 18.94 -3.86 -17.01
CA PRO A 590 19.88 -2.89 -17.57
C PRO A 590 19.45 -1.45 -17.26
N LEU A 591 20.34 -0.50 -17.57
CA LEU A 591 20.00 0.90 -17.79
C LEU A 591 18.76 1.04 -18.71
N ARG A 592 17.74 1.81 -18.30
CA ARG A 592 16.46 1.93 -19.01
C ARG A 592 16.13 3.35 -19.51
N GLY A 593 15.27 3.41 -20.52
CA GLY A 593 14.71 4.67 -21.03
C GLY A 593 15.78 5.64 -21.47
N LYS A 594 15.71 6.89 -21.00
CA LYS A 594 16.71 7.94 -21.27
C LYS A 594 18.13 7.56 -20.83
N ASN A 595 18.28 6.61 -19.90
CA ASN A 595 19.57 6.20 -19.33
C ASN A 595 20.26 5.11 -20.17
N ALA A 596 19.62 4.58 -21.23
CA ALA A 596 20.13 3.42 -21.98
C ALA A 596 21.48 3.66 -22.70
N GLY A 597 21.87 4.92 -22.89
CA GLY A 597 23.18 5.33 -23.41
C GLY A 597 24.11 5.98 -22.36
N TRP A 598 23.83 5.79 -21.07
CA TRP A 598 24.66 6.33 -19.98
C TRP A 598 26.01 5.60 -19.87
N ASP A 599 27.06 6.35 -19.53
CA ASP A 599 28.43 5.86 -19.38
C ASP A 599 29.08 6.47 -18.13
N LYS A 600 29.65 5.61 -17.27
CA LYS A 600 30.39 6.00 -16.05
C LYS A 600 31.57 6.93 -16.35
N MET A 601 32.21 6.81 -17.52
CA MET A 601 33.32 7.69 -17.90
C MET A 601 32.86 9.11 -18.24
N THR A 602 31.57 9.34 -18.52
CA THR A 602 31.03 10.70 -18.65
C THR A 602 31.05 11.41 -17.29
N VAL A 603 30.50 10.76 -16.25
CA VAL A 603 30.47 11.30 -14.88
C VAL A 603 31.87 11.44 -14.29
N TRP A 604 32.79 10.51 -14.57
CA TRP A 604 34.18 10.65 -14.13
C TRP A 604 34.93 11.80 -14.83
N LYS A 605 34.68 12.04 -16.13
CA LYS A 605 35.24 13.22 -16.82
C LYS A 605 34.67 14.53 -16.27
N GLU A 606 33.38 14.55 -15.95
CA GLU A 606 32.71 15.68 -15.30
C GLU A 606 33.34 15.97 -13.92
N MET A 607 33.51 14.94 -13.08
CA MET A 607 34.18 15.06 -11.78
C MET A 607 35.65 15.46 -11.91
N LYS A 608 36.39 14.92 -12.87
CA LYS A 608 37.79 15.31 -13.07
C LYS A 608 37.90 16.78 -13.50
N ARG A 609 36.98 17.28 -14.34
CA ARG A 609 36.89 18.69 -14.68
C ARG A 609 36.56 19.54 -13.45
N SER A 610 35.51 19.19 -12.71
CA SER A 610 35.12 19.81 -11.44
C SER A 610 36.31 19.93 -10.46
N TYR A 611 37.10 18.86 -10.33
CA TYR A 611 38.28 18.81 -9.47
C TYR A 611 39.47 19.64 -9.99
N THR A 612 39.71 19.69 -11.30
CA THR A 612 40.91 20.36 -11.87
C THR A 612 40.69 21.82 -12.28
N GLU A 613 39.46 22.20 -12.63
CA GLU A 613 39.09 23.56 -13.05
C GLU A 613 38.33 24.33 -11.95
N GLY A 614 37.60 23.62 -11.08
CA GLY A 614 36.89 24.18 -9.93
C GLY A 614 35.48 24.69 -10.24
N ASP A 615 34.45 24.01 -9.72
CA ASP A 615 33.07 24.50 -9.85
C ASP A 615 32.74 25.66 -8.88
N PHE A 616 33.49 25.78 -7.78
CA PHE A 616 33.23 26.72 -6.69
C PHE A 616 34.46 27.54 -6.31
N LYS A 617 34.30 28.87 -6.35
CA LYS A 617 35.30 29.86 -5.97
C LYS A 617 34.71 30.83 -4.95
N TYR A 618 35.38 31.00 -3.81
CA TYR A 618 34.87 31.79 -2.69
C TYR A 618 35.87 32.82 -2.18
N GLU A 619 35.40 34.04 -1.91
CA GLU A 619 36.09 35.00 -1.05
C GLU A 619 35.89 34.59 0.41
N ILE A 620 36.97 34.33 1.15
CA ILE A 620 36.90 33.91 2.55
C ILE A 620 36.85 35.09 3.53
N PRO A 621 36.19 34.97 4.71
CA PRO A 621 35.93 36.11 5.61
C PRO A 621 37.14 36.83 6.18
N VAL A 622 38.34 36.27 6.03
CA VAL A 622 39.63 36.86 6.47
C VAL A 622 40.47 37.40 5.30
N GLY A 623 39.92 37.42 4.09
CA GLY A 623 40.58 37.90 2.87
C GLY A 623 41.29 36.81 2.07
N GLY A 624 41.20 36.91 0.74
CA GLY A 624 41.72 35.94 -0.22
C GLY A 624 40.61 35.10 -0.87
N GLU A 625 40.97 34.39 -1.94
CA GLU A 625 40.09 33.49 -2.67
C GLU A 625 40.51 32.03 -2.45
N VAL A 626 39.53 31.12 -2.34
CA VAL A 626 39.73 29.68 -2.26
C VAL A 626 38.89 28.95 -3.31
N TRP A 627 39.39 27.82 -3.78
CA TRP A 627 38.65 26.86 -4.59
C TRP A 627 38.22 25.68 -3.73
N VAL A 628 36.96 25.26 -3.84
CA VAL A 628 36.45 24.07 -3.13
C VAL A 628 36.19 22.95 -4.12
N TYR A 629 36.79 21.80 -3.86
CA TYR A 629 36.68 20.58 -4.65
C TYR A 629 36.72 19.35 -3.72
N THR A 630 36.01 18.29 -4.10
CA THR A 630 35.74 17.16 -3.19
C THR A 630 35.82 15.83 -3.91
N VAL A 631 36.42 14.82 -3.27
CA VAL A 631 36.53 13.45 -3.78
C VAL A 631 35.61 12.52 -2.98
N GLY A 632 35.11 11.42 -3.57
CA GLY A 632 34.15 10.59 -2.86
C GLY A 632 33.77 9.24 -3.44
N GLY A 633 32.72 8.67 -2.88
CA GLY A 633 32.07 7.44 -3.32
C GLY A 633 30.68 7.23 -2.70
N VAL A 634 30.07 6.10 -3.02
CA VAL A 634 28.96 5.52 -2.25
C VAL A 634 29.31 4.06 -1.97
N ASP A 635 29.26 3.63 -0.71
CA ASP A 635 29.53 2.24 -0.29
C ASP A 635 28.26 1.64 0.33
N MET A 636 27.64 0.69 -0.37
CA MET A 636 26.48 -0.11 0.04
C MET A 636 26.84 -1.59 0.23
N THR A 637 28.14 -1.93 0.33
CA THR A 637 28.63 -3.30 0.57
C THR A 637 28.07 -3.84 1.89
N LYS A 638 28.10 -3.00 2.92
CA LYS A 638 27.55 -3.24 4.26
C LYS A 638 26.09 -2.76 4.32
N GLN A 639 25.24 -3.53 4.99
CA GLN A 639 23.82 -3.20 5.15
C GLN A 639 23.38 -3.42 6.61
N PRO A 640 23.79 -2.56 7.55
CA PRO A 640 23.54 -2.75 8.98
C PRO A 640 22.04 -2.59 9.30
N GLN A 641 21.49 -3.52 10.07
CA GLN A 641 20.07 -3.53 10.45
C GLN A 641 19.90 -3.55 11.98
N ARG A 642 18.84 -2.89 12.45
CA ARG A 642 18.30 -3.04 13.81
C ARG A 642 16.91 -3.67 13.73
N LYS A 643 16.78 -4.90 14.23
CA LYS A 643 15.51 -5.63 14.26
C LYS A 643 14.58 -5.01 15.31
N VAL A 644 13.38 -4.60 14.90
CA VAL A 644 12.36 -4.02 15.79
C VAL A 644 11.47 -5.14 16.36
N GLY A 645 11.28 -5.13 17.68
CA GLY A 645 10.42 -6.09 18.38
C GLY A 645 8.93 -5.87 18.11
N ARG A 646 8.13 -6.95 18.13
CA ARG A 646 6.69 -6.93 17.82
C ARG A 646 5.91 -5.88 18.62
N ALA A 647 6.15 -5.76 19.94
CA ALA A 647 5.45 -4.81 20.79
C ALA A 647 5.67 -3.35 20.35
N ARG A 648 6.93 -2.92 20.21
CA ARG A 648 7.29 -1.58 19.72
C ARG A 648 6.72 -1.32 18.32
N PHE A 649 6.85 -2.29 17.40
CA PHE A 649 6.31 -2.18 16.06
C PHE A 649 4.78 -2.00 16.03
N ARG A 650 4.02 -2.76 16.83
CA ARG A 650 2.56 -2.63 16.88
C ARG A 650 2.10 -1.32 17.55
N ALA A 651 2.93 -0.72 18.42
CA ALA A 651 2.68 0.60 19.00
C ALA A 651 3.01 1.76 18.03
N GLU A 652 4.16 1.70 17.34
CA GLU A 652 4.63 2.77 16.43
C GLU A 652 4.02 2.69 15.03
N LYS A 653 3.64 1.49 14.59
CA LYS A 653 3.06 1.18 13.27
C LYS A 653 1.77 0.35 13.45
N PRO A 654 0.75 0.88 14.16
CA PRO A 654 -0.53 0.17 14.35
C PRO A 654 -1.14 -0.20 13.00
N ASN A 655 -1.75 -1.38 12.92
CA ASN A 655 -2.46 -1.96 11.76
C ASN A 655 -1.68 -2.05 10.43
N LEU A 656 -0.38 -1.71 10.39
CA LEU A 656 0.42 -1.76 9.15
C LEU A 656 0.43 -3.16 8.48
N PRO A 657 0.57 -4.29 9.19
CA PRO A 657 0.50 -5.61 8.56
C PRO A 657 -0.81 -5.91 7.83
N SER A 658 -1.92 -5.45 8.38
CA SER A 658 -3.26 -5.60 7.81
C SER A 658 -3.40 -4.73 6.54
N VAL A 659 -2.92 -3.47 6.59
CA VAL A 659 -2.83 -2.58 5.42
C VAL A 659 -1.93 -3.20 4.34
N THR A 660 -0.76 -3.72 4.69
CA THR A 660 0.15 -4.37 3.74
C THR A 660 -0.49 -5.59 3.07
N ARG A 661 -1.17 -6.48 3.82
CA ARG A 661 -1.94 -7.58 3.23
C ARG A 661 -3.05 -7.09 2.31
N GLY A 662 -3.86 -6.15 2.77
CA GLY A 662 -4.97 -5.58 2.01
C GLY A 662 -4.51 -4.86 0.74
N SER A 663 -3.32 -4.25 0.79
CA SER A 663 -2.78 -3.44 -0.32
C SER A 663 -2.55 -4.23 -1.61
N ARG A 664 -2.46 -5.56 -1.57
CA ARG A 664 -2.41 -6.38 -2.78
C ARG A 664 -3.65 -6.22 -3.66
N ASN A 665 -4.81 -5.99 -3.06
CA ASN A 665 -6.09 -5.90 -3.77
C ASN A 665 -6.38 -4.48 -4.27
N GLU A 666 -5.99 -3.46 -3.50
CA GLU A 666 -6.27 -2.05 -3.79
C GLU A 666 -5.28 -1.10 -3.10
N ALA A 667 -5.14 0.14 -3.58
CA ALA A 667 -4.34 1.18 -2.95
C ALA A 667 -4.98 1.66 -1.62
N LEU A 668 -4.32 1.41 -0.49
CA LEU A 668 -4.86 1.69 0.85
C LEU A 668 -4.15 2.85 1.54
N GLY A 669 -4.92 3.78 2.10
CA GLY A 669 -4.41 4.94 2.84
C GLY A 669 -4.03 4.59 4.29
N TYR A 670 -2.73 4.61 4.60
CA TYR A 670 -2.21 4.38 5.94
C TYR A 670 -2.23 5.67 6.77
N GLN A 671 -2.89 5.66 7.93
CA GLN A 671 -3.08 6.89 8.73
C GLN A 671 -1.78 7.37 9.41
N ALA A 672 -1.02 6.48 10.05
CA ALA A 672 0.05 6.87 10.97
C ALA A 672 1.24 7.61 10.31
N THR A 673 1.36 7.56 8.99
CA THR A 673 2.37 8.28 8.19
C THR A 673 1.74 9.09 7.05
N GLY A 674 0.41 9.14 6.95
CA GLY A 674 -0.32 9.79 5.86
C GLY A 674 -0.18 9.15 4.47
N THR A 675 0.60 8.10 4.31
CA THR A 675 0.98 7.48 3.02
C THR A 675 -0.14 6.66 2.37
N THR A 676 0.05 6.32 1.09
CA THR A 676 -0.69 5.27 0.37
C THR A 676 0.21 4.04 0.26
N VAL A 677 -0.32 2.85 0.55
CA VAL A 677 0.38 1.55 0.44
C VAL A 677 -0.26 0.74 -0.68
N MET A 678 0.57 0.18 -1.57
CA MET A 678 0.15 -0.47 -2.81
C MET A 678 0.95 -1.77 -3.02
N GLY A 679 0.27 -2.91 -3.00
CA GLY A 679 0.90 -4.23 -2.89
C GLY A 679 0.80 -5.09 -4.14
N GLY A 680 1.53 -6.20 -4.15
CA GLY A 680 1.40 -7.26 -5.14
C GLY A 680 1.98 -8.60 -4.70
N ASP A 681 1.84 -9.60 -5.56
CA ASP A 681 2.74 -10.76 -5.58
C ASP A 681 3.04 -11.22 -7.02
N ASN A 682 3.93 -12.20 -7.20
CA ASN A 682 4.20 -12.87 -8.48
C ASN A 682 3.52 -14.24 -8.62
N SER A 683 2.39 -14.48 -7.93
CA SER A 683 1.72 -15.80 -7.91
C SER A 683 1.04 -16.22 -9.22
N GLY A 684 1.10 -15.38 -10.26
CA GLY A 684 0.34 -15.57 -11.50
C GLY A 684 -1.18 -15.41 -11.34
N ARG A 685 -1.67 -14.97 -10.17
CA ARG A 685 -3.09 -14.85 -9.83
C ARG A 685 -3.43 -13.44 -9.34
N SER A 686 -4.56 -12.91 -9.77
CA SER A 686 -5.14 -11.69 -9.17
C SER A 686 -5.66 -11.99 -7.75
N GLY A 687 -5.55 -11.01 -6.85
CA GLY A 687 -6.03 -11.14 -5.46
C GLY A 687 -7.56 -11.32 -5.32
N GLY A 688 -8.32 -11.04 -6.39
CA GLY A 688 -9.77 -11.16 -6.43
C GLY A 688 -10.34 -12.28 -7.29
N GLY A 689 -9.51 -13.17 -7.85
CA GLY A 689 -9.99 -14.26 -8.69
C GLY A 689 -11.04 -15.14 -7.97
N ARG A 690 -12.24 -15.26 -8.56
CA ARG A 690 -13.17 -16.36 -8.21
C ARG A 690 -12.44 -17.67 -8.59
N PRO A 691 -12.45 -18.73 -7.76
CA PRO A 691 -11.98 -20.03 -8.19
C PRO A 691 -12.68 -20.42 -9.49
N THR A 692 -11.91 -20.81 -10.51
CA THR A 692 -12.48 -21.36 -11.74
C THR A 692 -13.37 -22.55 -11.36
N PRO A 693 -14.63 -22.60 -11.79
CA PRO A 693 -15.44 -23.79 -11.60
C PRO A 693 -14.71 -24.97 -12.25
N LYS A 694 -14.36 -25.99 -11.44
CA LYS A 694 -14.01 -27.29 -12.01
C LYS A 694 -15.18 -27.71 -12.89
N PRO A 695 -14.98 -28.11 -14.16
CA PRO A 695 -16.07 -28.46 -15.05
C PRO A 695 -16.99 -29.48 -14.39
N THR A 696 -18.19 -29.05 -14.01
CA THR A 696 -19.27 -29.95 -13.60
C THR A 696 -19.60 -30.80 -14.80
N ALA A 697 -19.39 -32.11 -14.69
CA ALA A 697 -19.67 -33.05 -15.77
C ALA A 697 -21.10 -32.81 -16.29
N LYS A 698 -21.23 -32.59 -17.60
CA LYS A 698 -22.53 -32.38 -18.24
C LYS A 698 -23.41 -33.59 -17.92
N PRO A 699 -24.61 -33.42 -17.33
CA PRO A 699 -25.47 -34.56 -17.02
C PRO A 699 -25.84 -35.27 -18.32
N THR A 700 -25.50 -36.56 -18.41
CA THR A 700 -25.85 -37.41 -19.54
C THR A 700 -27.37 -37.53 -19.63
N PRO A 701 -28.00 -37.30 -20.80
CA PRO A 701 -29.44 -37.51 -20.96
C PRO A 701 -29.84 -38.96 -20.64
N SER A 702 -30.95 -39.12 -19.92
CA SER A 702 -31.49 -40.44 -19.58
C SER A 702 -32.11 -41.11 -20.81
N GLY A 703 -31.49 -42.18 -21.29
CA GLY A 703 -32.08 -43.08 -22.30
C GLY A 703 -32.88 -44.21 -21.63
N SER A 704 -33.99 -44.62 -22.25
CA SER A 704 -34.86 -45.69 -21.73
C SER A 704 -34.23 -47.10 -21.86
N PRO A 705 -34.66 -48.08 -21.03
CA PRO A 705 -33.98 -49.36 -20.87
C PRO A 705 -34.44 -50.47 -21.84
N THR A 706 -33.51 -51.33 -22.26
CA THR A 706 -33.79 -52.61 -22.95
C THR A 706 -32.75 -53.68 -22.59
N GLY A 707 -33.17 -54.95 -22.42
CA GLY A 707 -32.40 -56.04 -23.04
C GLY A 707 -31.56 -57.08 -22.24
N ARG A 708 -31.97 -57.52 -21.03
CA ARG A 708 -31.57 -58.83 -20.41
C ARG A 708 -30.05 -59.11 -20.11
N PRO A 709 -29.69 -60.24 -19.42
CA PRO A 709 -28.39 -60.41 -18.73
C PRO A 709 -27.54 -61.61 -19.26
N THR A 710 -26.80 -62.29 -18.35
CA THR A 710 -25.77 -63.35 -18.49
C THR A 710 -24.37 -62.80 -18.88
N ALA A 711 -23.23 -63.22 -18.31
CA ALA A 711 -22.96 -64.35 -17.39
C ALA A 711 -21.89 -64.03 -16.30
N GLU A 712 -21.80 -64.93 -15.31
CA GLU A 712 -20.76 -65.07 -14.25
C GLU A 712 -19.66 -66.10 -14.71
N PRO A 713 -18.65 -66.54 -13.91
CA PRO A 713 -18.16 -66.14 -12.57
C PRO A 713 -16.60 -66.11 -12.38
N THR A 714 -16.16 -66.03 -11.10
CA THR A 714 -14.93 -66.62 -10.47
C THR A 714 -13.53 -65.97 -10.57
N GLY A 715 -12.82 -65.90 -9.42
CA GLY A 715 -11.37 -65.62 -9.27
C GLY A 715 -10.96 -65.19 -7.84
N THR A 716 -10.15 -65.99 -7.11
CA THR A 716 -9.78 -65.84 -5.66
C THR A 716 -8.51 -66.69 -5.38
N PRO A 717 -7.64 -66.52 -4.33
CA PRO A 717 -7.47 -65.51 -3.25
C PRO A 717 -6.19 -64.62 -3.50
N ALA A 718 -5.16 -64.31 -2.66
CA ALA A 718 -4.73 -64.60 -1.27
C ALA A 718 -3.68 -63.57 -0.71
N PRO A 719 -3.42 -63.49 0.64
CA PRO A 719 -2.45 -62.57 1.28
C PRO A 719 -1.37 -63.23 2.20
N THR A 720 -0.40 -62.46 2.78
CA THR A 720 0.03 -62.50 4.24
C THR A 720 1.32 -61.67 4.63
N THR A 721 1.29 -61.06 5.84
CA THR A 721 2.36 -60.79 6.89
C THR A 721 3.81 -60.31 6.57
N GLY A 722 4.57 -59.62 7.47
CA GLY A 722 4.25 -58.90 8.73
C GLY A 722 5.39 -58.70 9.79
N THR A 723 5.46 -57.51 10.45
CA THR A 723 6.01 -57.22 11.84
C THR A 723 7.57 -57.09 12.08
N PRO A 724 8.12 -56.63 13.26
CA PRO A 724 9.14 -55.55 13.27
C PRO A 724 10.38 -55.63 14.25
N ALA A 725 11.26 -54.60 14.18
CA ALA A 725 12.15 -53.93 15.19
C ALA A 725 12.86 -54.69 16.36
N PRO A 726 14.14 -54.34 16.67
CA PRO A 726 14.47 -53.74 17.99
C PRO A 726 15.71 -52.77 18.02
N ALA A 727 16.08 -52.29 19.24
CA ALA A 727 17.36 -51.64 19.62
C ALA A 727 17.65 -51.93 21.11
N PRO A 728 18.92 -52.03 21.61
CA PRO A 728 19.57 -50.88 22.34
C PRO A 728 21.15 -50.90 22.48
N SER A 729 21.73 -49.84 23.09
CA SER A 729 23.06 -49.75 23.82
C SER A 729 24.40 -50.09 23.09
N GLY A 730 25.61 -49.67 23.51
CA GLY A 730 26.06 -48.66 24.52
C GLY A 730 27.59 -48.68 24.86
N ASP A 731 28.16 -47.49 25.15
CA ASP A 731 29.40 -47.16 25.94
C ASP A 731 30.87 -47.37 25.43
N GLY A 732 31.79 -46.50 25.91
CA GLY A 732 33.29 -46.55 25.84
C GLY A 732 34.01 -46.05 24.55
N GLY A 733 35.20 -45.41 24.56
CA GLY A 733 36.01 -44.80 25.64
C GLY A 733 37.43 -44.29 25.20
N HIS A 734 37.81 -43.06 25.65
CA HIS A 734 39.16 -42.41 25.69
C HIS A 734 40.01 -42.10 24.42
N GLY A 735 40.63 -40.91 24.42
CA GLY A 735 41.70 -40.41 23.53
C GLY A 735 42.08 -38.95 23.84
N THR A 736 43.35 -38.54 23.75
CA THR A 736 43.87 -37.25 24.28
C THR A 736 44.19 -36.17 23.24
N SER A 737 44.19 -34.90 23.70
CA SER A 737 44.58 -33.64 23.04
C SER A 737 46.09 -33.56 22.70
N PRO A 738 46.68 -32.49 22.06
CA PRO A 738 46.13 -31.12 21.88
C PRO A 738 46.51 -30.31 20.58
N THR A 739 46.13 -29.01 20.61
CA THR A 739 46.63 -27.83 19.84
C THR A 739 46.21 -27.58 18.38
N GLY A 740 45.82 -26.32 18.11
CA GLY A 740 45.66 -25.71 16.78
C GLY A 740 44.24 -25.80 16.17
N GLY A 741 43.58 -24.72 15.71
CA GLY A 741 43.99 -23.31 15.79
C GLY A 741 43.31 -22.33 14.81
N SER A 742 42.02 -22.47 14.47
CA SER A 742 41.34 -21.54 13.55
C SER A 742 39.81 -21.54 13.67
N ASP A 743 39.23 -20.53 14.30
CA ASP A 743 37.78 -20.35 14.35
C ASP A 743 37.23 -19.79 13.03
N GLN A 744 36.45 -20.60 12.32
CA GLN A 744 35.46 -20.14 11.34
C GLN A 744 34.05 -20.52 11.82
N GLY A 745 33.07 -19.70 11.45
CA GLY A 745 31.65 -19.98 11.68
C GLY A 745 31.08 -19.27 12.91
N GLY A 746 29.99 -18.51 12.69
CA GLY A 746 29.31 -17.81 13.77
C GLY A 746 28.22 -18.67 14.44
N SER A 747 27.85 -18.28 15.66
CA SER A 747 26.63 -18.74 16.33
C SER A 747 25.83 -17.56 16.89
N MET A 748 24.64 -17.85 17.42
CA MET A 748 23.65 -16.86 17.86
C MET A 748 23.69 -16.58 19.37
N ALA A 749 22.89 -15.58 19.74
CA ALA A 749 22.41 -15.26 21.08
C ALA A 749 23.42 -14.59 22.04
N ASP A 750 23.16 -13.31 22.29
CA ASP A 750 22.99 -12.86 23.68
C ASP A 750 21.55 -12.33 23.82
N THR A 751 20.87 -12.74 24.90
CA THR A 751 19.55 -12.23 25.31
C THR A 751 19.53 -11.86 26.80
N GLY A 752 20.63 -11.30 27.29
CA GLY A 752 20.77 -10.68 28.60
C GLY A 752 19.63 -9.69 28.89
N THR A 753 18.79 -10.05 29.86
CA THR A 753 17.59 -9.28 30.20
C THR A 753 17.90 -8.24 31.27
N GLN A 754 17.79 -6.95 30.94
CA GLN A 754 17.77 -5.86 31.93
C GLN A 754 16.44 -5.09 31.91
N VAL A 755 15.46 -5.61 32.65
CA VAL A 755 14.22 -4.88 32.97
C VAL A 755 14.50 -3.93 34.14
N LEU A 756 14.99 -2.71 33.85
CA LEU A 756 15.14 -1.67 34.87
C LEU A 756 14.92 -0.22 34.40
N THR A 757 15.01 0.08 33.10
CA THR A 757 14.89 1.46 32.58
C THR A 757 13.47 1.97 32.35
N VAL A 758 12.44 1.11 32.42
CA VAL A 758 11.03 1.50 32.15
C VAL A 758 10.39 2.27 33.33
N ALA A 759 10.89 2.09 34.56
CA ALA A 759 10.31 2.71 35.75
C ALA A 759 10.47 4.25 35.78
N GLY A 760 11.60 4.78 35.31
CA GLY A 760 11.92 6.21 35.40
C GLY A 760 10.96 7.12 34.59
N ILE A 761 10.53 6.67 33.42
CA ILE A 761 9.63 7.44 32.54
C ILE A 761 8.23 7.52 33.16
N ALA A 762 7.74 6.44 33.79
CA ALA A 762 6.45 6.44 34.48
C ALA A 762 6.44 7.40 35.69
N ALA A 763 7.53 7.42 36.47
CA ALA A 763 7.68 8.34 37.61
C ALA A 763 7.69 9.81 37.16
N ALA A 764 8.46 10.15 36.12
CA ALA A 764 8.52 11.51 35.58
C ALA A 764 7.15 12.01 35.09
N LEU A 765 6.38 11.16 34.41
CA LEU A 765 5.03 11.49 33.93
C LEU A 765 4.02 11.68 35.08
N LEU A 766 4.13 10.92 36.18
CA LEU A 766 3.30 11.10 37.37
C LEU A 766 3.61 12.43 38.10
N VAL A 767 4.88 12.81 38.20
CA VAL A 767 5.28 14.11 38.79
C VAL A 767 4.80 15.27 37.90
N ALA A 768 5.00 15.20 36.59
CA ALA A 768 4.49 16.22 35.66
C ALA A 768 2.95 16.34 35.69
N GLY A 769 2.24 15.20 35.71
CA GLY A 769 0.78 15.16 35.79
C GLY A 769 0.23 15.76 37.08
N THR A 770 0.82 15.43 38.23
CA THR A 770 0.39 15.98 39.53
C THR A 770 0.71 17.47 39.67
N ALA A 771 1.82 17.95 39.12
CA ALA A 771 2.13 19.38 39.02
C ALA A 771 1.10 20.13 38.16
N LEU A 772 0.77 19.61 36.98
CA LEU A 772 -0.25 20.19 36.09
C LEU A 772 -1.64 20.24 36.73
N VAL A 773 -2.05 19.19 37.46
CA VAL A 773 -3.34 19.17 38.20
C VAL A 773 -3.35 20.21 39.33
N ARG A 774 -2.24 20.40 40.06
CA ARG A 774 -2.13 21.47 41.08
C ARG A 774 -2.17 22.87 40.47
N LEU A 775 -1.49 23.10 39.34
CA LEU A 775 -1.54 24.37 38.60
C LEU A 775 -2.95 24.66 38.07
N ARG A 776 -3.65 23.65 37.53
CA ARG A 776 -5.03 23.81 37.04
C ARG A 776 -6.02 24.10 38.16
N ARG A 777 -5.87 23.49 39.35
CA ARG A 777 -6.66 23.85 40.54
C ARG A 777 -6.39 25.27 41.04
N ARG A 778 -5.15 25.77 40.97
CA ARG A 778 -4.82 27.15 41.37
C ARG A 778 -5.27 28.24 40.39
N ARG A 779 -5.63 27.89 39.14
CA ARG A 779 -6.19 28.82 38.14
C ARG A 779 -7.72 28.81 38.03
N GLY A 780 -8.42 27.99 38.82
CA GLY A 780 -9.89 27.94 38.88
C GLY A 780 -10.45 28.51 40.18
N SER A 781 -9.87 29.61 40.68
CA SER A 781 -10.28 30.27 41.95
C SER A 781 -10.04 31.78 41.95
N ARG A 782 -9.93 32.37 40.75
CA ARG A 782 -10.03 33.80 40.44
C ARG A 782 -10.64 33.85 39.05
N ASP A 783 -11.81 34.50 38.97
CA ASP A 783 -12.82 34.54 37.90
C ASP A 783 -14.03 33.62 38.20
#